data_AF-A0A5D3FRU1-F1
#
_entry.id   AF-A0A5D3FRU1-F1
#
_cell.length_a   1.000
_cell.length_b   1.000
_cell.length_c   1.000
_cell.angle_alpha   90.00
_cell.angle_beta   90.00
_cell.angle_gamma   90.00
#
_symmetry.space_group_name_H-M   'P 1'
#
loop_
_entity.id
_entity.type
_entity.pdbx_description
1 polymer ?
#
loop_
_entity_poly.entity_id
_entity_poly.type
_entity_poly.pdbx_seq_one_letter_code
_entity_poly.pdbx_strand_id
1 'polypeptide(L)'
;MSLISHVYHGELGEWCADRLPGSDEVVRRLAAETKGLPPVRPAAPVDRRHWNRVDRAFAVRLAMFVQHAPPYSALYGLVRVGLVRPEWAHRQAALYPSHARLGEDERRRALDMRPTLTGWLDLADEHGVGKYAGTDGTASYARFPYSSGEPMLSELFDRMRGYLRAHAPLGRIGAEQGLARVCSLVASLGYVFRNDPADEPFYRLFTGRTPTVEELHAFADENAVLEQVELMRRLDDSGALAKIRRLAGNPPVGQPWGIASPVFGSYWADNDILVGGQRGTTLIDVSSVIAVNKPSRARRWIWRLLASAWFDTTDAYRIRNVALYFTRYGVLVSWPLDELIQDLLQGDDPRKARREFLALANRLVERTADEPAEASSEALSRVASRSDRHNVIRAPDAEPPERGDHVRAPELTRHNQKAVRERIEDPRQDTIEQALEKFLAEQKKHLSTRTFTDYEEVVSLLRASLNNYGYQDLDGDERRRFDDAYDQHRDGGAFCRTFGPEKIPENIGEFLGYFMARKVITTRRVLRATGPAVRRLGQWLAARDYAITAPDLEHMLEAADEAATDLPAAEELRRAWNDLRDTEPEIDEAEVEDTVEDVLFVRAVEPGLIHFADHSEDRVIEIPVPREISDLVKTGWEIYVEAALVDGEWRVSLIGTVYT
;
A
#
# COMPACT_ATOMS: atom_id res chain seq x y z
N MET A 1 0.35 6.80 -2.52
CA MET A 1 1.55 6.01 -2.15
C MET A 1 2.19 6.52 -0.85
N SER A 2 3.16 5.80 -0.24
CA SER A 2 3.85 6.25 0.99
C SER A 2 5.03 7.20 0.70
N LEU A 3 5.54 7.94 1.70
CA LEU A 3 6.74 8.76 1.54
C LEU A 3 7.92 7.93 1.05
N ILE A 4 8.10 6.73 1.62
CA ILE A 4 9.19 5.81 1.25
C ILE A 4 9.10 5.48 -0.24
N SER A 5 7.90 5.17 -0.74
CA SER A 5 7.66 4.88 -2.16
C SER A 5 8.13 6.03 -3.07
N HIS A 6 7.76 7.27 -2.75
CA HIS A 6 8.16 8.44 -3.56
C HIS A 6 9.66 8.80 -3.42
N VAL A 7 10.27 8.59 -2.25
CA VAL A 7 11.71 8.85 -2.04
C VAL A 7 12.59 7.81 -2.74
N TYR A 8 12.11 6.56 -2.83
CA TYR A 8 12.85 5.46 -3.46
C TYR A 8 12.63 5.39 -4.98
N HIS A 9 11.39 5.50 -5.46
CA HIS A 9 11.00 5.19 -6.84
C HIS A 9 10.09 6.25 -7.50
N GLY A 10 10.22 7.54 -7.14
CA GLY A 10 9.42 8.59 -7.78
C GLY A 10 9.94 10.01 -7.58
N GLU A 11 9.06 10.99 -7.83
CA GLU A 11 9.37 12.42 -7.97
C GLU A 11 10.17 13.04 -6.80
N LEU A 12 10.00 12.57 -5.55
CA LEU A 12 10.81 13.05 -4.42
C LEU A 12 12.25 12.51 -4.47
N GLY A 13 12.42 11.28 -4.95
CA GLY A 13 13.73 10.67 -5.17
C GLY A 13 14.50 11.33 -6.31
N GLU A 14 13.82 11.68 -7.40
CA GLU A 14 14.37 12.47 -8.51
C GLU A 14 14.80 13.86 -8.03
N TRP A 15 13.90 14.59 -7.33
CA TRP A 15 14.23 15.88 -6.74
C TRP A 15 15.44 15.80 -5.80
N CYS A 16 15.54 14.74 -4.98
CA CYS A 16 16.69 14.54 -4.10
C CYS A 16 17.99 14.27 -4.88
N ALA A 17 17.95 13.54 -6.00
CA ALA A 17 19.10 13.33 -6.85
C ALA A 17 19.61 14.65 -7.46
N ASP A 18 18.70 15.48 -7.96
CA ASP A 18 19.00 16.77 -8.57
C ASP A 18 19.49 17.83 -7.57
N ARG A 19 18.92 17.84 -6.36
CA ARG A 19 19.08 18.96 -5.41
C ARG A 19 19.92 18.65 -4.18
N LEU A 20 20.40 17.42 -4.00
CA LEU A 20 21.28 17.03 -2.90
C LEU A 20 22.63 16.48 -3.43
N PRO A 21 23.43 17.28 -4.17
CA PRO A 21 24.67 16.82 -4.82
C PRO A 21 25.72 16.28 -3.84
N GLY A 22 25.67 16.70 -2.57
CA GLY A 22 26.55 16.21 -1.52
C GLY A 22 26.24 14.82 -0.99
N SER A 23 25.19 14.15 -1.49
CA SER A 23 24.78 12.82 -1.05
C SER A 23 25.93 11.80 -1.10
N ASP A 24 26.81 11.86 -2.11
CA ASP A 24 27.93 10.92 -2.24
C ASP A 24 29.03 11.10 -1.19
N GLU A 25 29.24 12.33 -0.70
CA GLU A 25 30.15 12.60 0.41
C GLU A 25 29.60 12.04 1.73
N VAL A 26 28.30 12.23 1.98
CA VAL A 26 27.63 11.66 3.16
C VAL A 26 27.66 10.12 3.10
N VAL A 27 27.32 9.53 1.95
CA VAL A 27 27.34 8.07 1.73
C VAL A 27 28.74 7.49 1.90
N ARG A 28 29.80 8.16 1.42
CA ARG A 28 31.17 7.64 1.57
C ARG A 28 31.62 7.64 3.04
N ARG A 29 31.27 8.68 3.79
CA ARG A 29 31.49 8.72 5.26
C ARG A 29 30.67 7.64 5.97
N LEU A 30 29.41 7.44 5.58
CA LEU A 30 28.53 6.40 6.11
C LEU A 30 29.11 4.99 5.93
N ALA A 31 29.58 4.66 4.72
CA ALA A 31 30.20 3.37 4.41
C ALA A 31 31.55 3.16 5.14
N ALA A 32 32.26 4.24 5.49
CA ALA A 32 33.51 4.16 6.25
C ALA A 32 33.27 3.72 7.71
N GLU A 33 32.17 4.14 8.34
CA GLU A 33 31.82 3.76 9.72
C GLU A 33 31.55 2.25 9.89
N THR A 34 31.13 1.56 8.82
CA THR A 34 30.92 0.10 8.80
C THR A 34 32.10 -0.69 8.21
N LYS A 35 33.13 -0.02 7.69
CA LYS A 35 34.20 -0.67 6.93
C LYS A 35 35.05 -1.59 7.82
N GLY A 36 35.13 -2.86 7.44
CA GLY A 36 35.92 -3.88 8.17
C GLY A 36 35.26 -4.42 9.44
N LEU A 37 34.03 -4.01 9.75
CA LEU A 37 33.25 -4.57 10.86
C LEU A 37 32.44 -5.79 10.36
N PRO A 38 32.48 -6.94 11.07
CA PRO A 38 31.72 -8.11 10.67
C PRO A 38 30.22 -7.95 11.03
N PRO A 39 29.29 -8.03 10.06
CA PRO A 39 27.86 -7.99 10.35
C PRO A 39 27.40 -9.29 11.03
N VAL A 40 26.39 -9.20 11.89
CA VAL A 40 25.59 -10.36 12.31
C VAL A 40 24.90 -10.94 11.08
N ARG A 41 25.19 -12.21 10.75
CA ARG A 41 24.52 -12.98 9.71
C ARG A 41 23.65 -14.09 10.34
N PRO A 42 22.57 -14.53 9.66
CA PRO A 42 21.79 -15.71 10.04
C PRO A 42 22.67 -16.96 10.17
N ALA A 43 22.24 -17.92 11.00
CA ALA A 43 22.99 -19.16 11.24
C ALA A 43 22.90 -20.20 10.10
N ALA A 44 21.99 -19.99 9.14
CA ALA A 44 21.74 -20.82 7.97
C ALA A 44 21.36 -19.92 6.78
N PRO A 45 21.34 -20.41 5.53
CA PRO A 45 20.72 -19.70 4.41
C PRO A 45 19.24 -19.38 4.70
N VAL A 46 18.79 -18.19 4.31
CA VAL A 46 17.43 -17.68 4.57
C VAL A 46 16.88 -16.90 3.37
N ASP A 47 15.55 -16.85 3.27
CA ASP A 47 14.84 -16.13 2.20
C ASP A 47 14.79 -14.60 2.41
N ARG A 48 14.34 -13.86 1.38
CA ARG A 48 14.14 -12.39 1.44
C ARG A 48 13.13 -11.96 2.51
N ARG A 49 12.16 -12.82 2.86
CA ARG A 49 11.12 -12.53 3.87
C ARG A 49 11.69 -12.54 5.29
N HIS A 50 12.67 -13.40 5.57
CA HIS A 50 13.39 -13.49 6.85
C HIS A 50 14.04 -12.16 7.22
N TRP A 51 14.82 -11.57 6.31
CA TRP A 51 15.48 -10.28 6.56
C TRP A 51 14.45 -9.20 6.91
N ASN A 52 13.35 -9.11 6.15
CA ASN A 52 12.27 -8.16 6.42
C ASN A 52 11.58 -8.42 7.77
N ARG A 53 11.31 -9.68 8.12
CA ARG A 53 10.75 -10.06 9.44
C ARG A 53 11.68 -9.65 10.59
N VAL A 54 12.97 -9.95 10.48
CA VAL A 54 13.99 -9.59 11.49
C VAL A 54 14.10 -8.07 11.64
N ASP A 55 14.11 -7.33 10.52
CA ASP A 55 14.16 -5.86 10.49
C ASP A 55 13.00 -5.23 11.29
N ARG A 56 11.76 -5.57 10.90
CA ARG A 56 10.55 -5.05 11.53
C ARG A 56 10.42 -5.47 12.99
N ALA A 57 10.76 -6.73 13.31
CA ALA A 57 10.68 -7.24 14.67
C ALA A 57 11.73 -6.57 15.58
N PHE A 58 12.93 -6.33 15.08
CA PHE A 58 13.95 -5.58 15.82
C PHE A 58 13.55 -4.11 16.02
N ALA A 59 12.97 -3.45 15.01
CA ALA A 59 12.42 -2.10 15.14
C ALA A 59 11.32 -2.03 16.21
N VAL A 60 10.38 -2.99 16.24
CA VAL A 60 9.37 -3.12 17.31
C VAL A 60 10.04 -3.32 18.68
N ARG A 61 11.08 -4.16 18.78
CA ARG A 61 11.81 -4.38 20.03
C ARG A 61 12.48 -3.11 20.55
N LEU A 62 13.06 -2.30 19.66
CA LEU A 62 13.70 -1.03 19.99
C LEU A 62 12.67 0.07 20.35
N ALA A 63 11.53 0.12 19.66
CA ALA A 63 10.41 0.97 20.01
C ALA A 63 9.92 0.69 21.44
N MET A 64 9.68 -0.59 21.78
CA MET A 64 9.33 -1.02 23.15
C MET A 64 10.44 -0.73 24.18
N PHE A 65 11.70 -0.62 23.75
CA PHE A 65 12.84 -0.27 24.61
C PHE A 65 12.84 1.21 25.00
N VAL A 66 12.46 2.09 24.05
CA VAL A 66 12.43 3.56 24.19
C VAL A 66 11.16 4.04 24.90
N GLN A 67 10.01 3.46 24.59
CA GLN A 67 8.71 3.85 25.15
C GLN A 67 7.73 2.65 25.17
N HIS A 68 7.05 2.44 26.30
CA HIS A 68 5.94 1.48 26.37
C HIS A 68 4.67 2.10 25.78
N ALA A 69 4.66 2.21 24.45
CA ALA A 69 3.56 2.73 23.64
C ALA A 69 2.71 1.59 23.03
N PRO A 70 1.49 1.89 22.57
CA PRO A 70 0.73 0.95 21.77
C PRO A 70 1.53 0.53 20.52
N PRO A 71 1.47 -0.73 20.10
CA PRO A 71 2.01 -1.14 18.80
C PRO A 71 1.03 -0.68 17.72
N TYR A 72 1.05 0.62 17.39
CA TYR A 72 0.00 1.27 16.61
C TYR A 72 -0.30 0.52 15.31
N SER A 73 0.72 0.29 14.47
CA SER A 73 0.55 -0.38 13.17
C SER A 73 -0.05 -1.79 13.30
N ALA A 74 0.24 -2.52 14.37
CA ALA A 74 -0.37 -3.83 14.63
C ALA A 74 -1.87 -3.71 14.97
N LEU A 75 -2.25 -2.70 15.74
CA LEU A 75 -3.66 -2.43 16.05
C LEU A 75 -4.43 -1.90 14.82
N TYR A 76 -3.83 -1.03 13.99
CA TYR A 76 -4.41 -0.64 12.70
C TYR A 76 -4.53 -1.82 11.75
N GLY A 77 -3.50 -2.67 11.63
CA GLY A 77 -3.53 -3.88 10.82
C GLY A 77 -4.66 -4.83 11.21
N LEU A 78 -4.86 -5.05 12.51
CA LEU A 78 -5.97 -5.85 13.05
C LEU A 78 -7.36 -5.29 12.71
N VAL A 79 -7.54 -3.96 12.72
CA VAL A 79 -8.80 -3.32 12.31
C VAL A 79 -8.98 -3.42 10.80
N ARG A 80 -7.97 -3.06 10.00
CA ARG A 80 -8.00 -3.04 8.53
C ARG A 80 -8.43 -4.38 7.93
N VAL A 81 -8.01 -5.49 8.53
CA VAL A 81 -8.35 -6.86 8.09
C VAL A 81 -9.59 -7.46 8.76
N GLY A 82 -10.30 -6.68 9.58
CA GLY A 82 -11.57 -7.06 10.19
C GLY A 82 -11.50 -8.03 11.39
N LEU A 83 -10.32 -8.30 11.95
CA LEU A 83 -10.19 -9.21 13.10
C LEU A 83 -10.73 -8.63 14.41
N VAL A 84 -10.68 -7.30 14.55
CA VAL A 84 -11.14 -6.56 15.74
C VAL A 84 -11.88 -5.29 15.33
N ARG A 85 -12.73 -4.78 16.22
CA ARG A 85 -13.44 -3.51 16.02
C ARG A 85 -12.56 -2.30 16.36
N PRO A 86 -12.78 -1.12 15.72
CA PRO A 86 -12.10 0.13 16.07
C PRO A 86 -12.11 0.44 17.57
N GLU A 87 -13.26 0.32 18.25
CA GLU A 87 -13.39 0.66 19.67
C GLU A 87 -12.58 -0.29 20.55
N TRP A 88 -12.43 -1.56 20.15
CA TRP A 88 -11.54 -2.50 20.82
C TRP A 88 -10.09 -2.06 20.68
N ALA A 89 -9.67 -1.65 19.48
CA ALA A 89 -8.31 -1.22 19.20
C ALA A 89 -7.94 0.07 19.95
N HIS A 90 -8.84 1.06 20.02
CA HIS A 90 -8.66 2.24 20.87
C HIS A 90 -8.58 1.86 22.36
N ARG A 91 -9.46 0.98 22.87
CA ARG A 91 -9.37 0.50 24.27
C ARG A 91 -8.02 -0.17 24.55
N GLN A 92 -7.51 -1.00 23.64
CA GLN A 92 -6.20 -1.62 23.80
C GLN A 92 -5.05 -0.61 23.80
N ALA A 93 -5.10 0.42 22.95
CA ALA A 93 -4.13 1.52 22.95
C ALA A 93 -4.15 2.31 24.27
N ALA A 94 -5.33 2.60 24.82
CA ALA A 94 -5.48 3.32 26.09
C ALA A 94 -4.87 2.60 27.32
N LEU A 95 -4.60 1.29 27.22
CA LEU A 95 -3.98 0.50 28.30
C LEU A 95 -2.45 0.62 28.37
N TYR A 96 -1.79 1.32 27.43
CA TYR A 96 -0.34 1.47 27.43
C TYR A 96 0.14 2.64 28.29
N PRO A 97 1.29 2.51 28.99
CA PRO A 97 1.81 3.56 29.88
C PRO A 97 1.95 4.95 29.25
N SER A 98 2.31 5.07 27.97
CA SER A 98 2.39 6.39 27.32
C SER A 98 1.03 7.10 27.24
N HIS A 99 -0.08 6.36 27.17
CA HIS A 99 -1.45 6.88 27.02
C HIS A 99 -2.17 7.10 28.36
N ALA A 100 -1.53 6.78 29.49
CA ALA A 100 -2.14 6.88 30.82
C ALA A 100 -2.62 8.31 31.20
N ARG A 101 -2.09 9.33 30.52
CA ARG A 101 -2.39 10.76 30.73
C ARG A 101 -3.48 11.34 29.81
N LEU A 102 -3.98 10.58 28.83
CA LEU A 102 -5.06 11.04 27.96
C LEU A 102 -6.32 11.41 28.77
N GLY A 103 -7.04 12.44 28.32
CA GLY A 103 -8.39 12.76 28.77
C GLY A 103 -9.40 11.67 28.36
N GLU A 104 -10.63 11.74 28.87
CA GLU A 104 -11.66 10.73 28.58
C GLU A 104 -12.01 10.67 27.09
N ASP A 105 -12.14 11.83 26.44
CA ASP A 105 -12.43 11.94 25.01
C ASP A 105 -11.29 11.35 24.15
N GLU A 106 -10.05 11.76 24.45
CA GLU A 106 -8.87 11.27 23.74
C GLU A 106 -8.66 9.76 23.95
N ARG A 107 -8.99 9.20 25.14
CA ARG A 107 -8.94 7.75 25.39
C ARG A 107 -9.89 6.97 24.49
N ARG A 108 -11.06 7.52 24.15
CA ARG A 108 -12.00 6.88 23.21
C ARG A 108 -11.42 6.77 21.80
N ARG A 109 -10.47 7.64 21.45
CA ARG A 109 -9.71 7.61 20.20
C ARG A 109 -8.23 7.26 20.40
N ALA A 110 -7.84 6.60 21.49
CA ALA A 110 -6.43 6.47 21.90
C ALA A 110 -5.47 5.97 20.81
N LEU A 111 -5.90 5.04 19.95
CA LEU A 111 -5.10 4.57 18.81
C LEU A 111 -4.76 5.66 17.77
N ASP A 112 -5.59 6.70 17.59
CA ASP A 112 -5.31 7.85 16.70
C ASP A 112 -4.45 8.94 17.36
N MET A 113 -4.24 8.89 18.69
CA MET A 113 -3.38 9.85 19.38
C MET A 113 -1.91 9.44 19.25
N ARG A 114 -1.02 10.35 18.83
CA ARG A 114 0.44 10.18 18.91
C ARG A 114 1.05 11.11 19.95
N PRO A 115 1.92 10.61 20.85
CA PRO A 115 2.60 11.46 21.81
C PRO A 115 3.62 12.35 21.10
N THR A 116 3.62 13.63 21.43
CA THR A 116 4.65 14.60 21.01
C THR A 116 5.46 15.05 22.23
N LEU A 117 6.43 15.97 22.06
CA LEU A 117 7.19 16.48 23.22
C LEU A 117 6.36 17.38 24.14
N THR A 118 5.27 17.96 23.65
CA THR A 118 4.47 18.98 24.34
C THR A 118 3.02 18.59 24.56
N GLY A 119 2.57 17.46 24.01
CA GLY A 119 1.20 16.99 24.13
C GLY A 119 0.93 15.81 23.20
N TRP A 120 -0.07 15.97 22.35
CA TRP A 120 -0.56 14.93 21.45
C TRP A 120 -0.79 15.50 20.05
N LEU A 121 -0.56 14.66 19.04
CA LEU A 121 -1.01 14.82 17.68
C LEU A 121 -2.24 13.91 17.50
N ASP A 122 -3.37 14.50 17.10
CA ASP A 122 -4.58 13.77 16.77
C ASP A 122 -4.58 13.45 15.28
N LEU A 123 -4.78 12.18 14.92
CA LEU A 123 -4.74 11.71 13.54
C LEU A 123 -6.14 11.36 12.98
N ALA A 124 -7.20 11.59 13.77
CA ALA A 124 -8.56 11.18 13.43
C ALA A 124 -9.09 11.83 12.14
N ASP A 125 -8.89 13.13 11.99
CA ASP A 125 -9.54 13.94 10.94
C ASP A 125 -8.97 13.70 9.54
N GLU A 126 -7.68 13.32 9.45
CA GLU A 126 -7.02 13.10 8.16
C GLU A 126 -6.92 11.62 7.77
N HIS A 127 -6.59 10.72 8.70
CA HIS A 127 -6.29 9.30 8.39
C HIS A 127 -6.56 8.34 9.57
N GLY A 128 -7.57 8.63 10.40
CA GLY A 128 -7.86 7.86 11.61
C GLY A 128 -8.32 6.42 11.38
N VAL A 129 -8.43 5.64 12.46
CA VAL A 129 -8.94 4.25 12.44
C VAL A 129 -10.28 4.14 11.70
N GLY A 130 -11.11 5.19 11.81
CA GLY A 130 -12.40 5.31 11.13
C GLY A 130 -12.35 5.13 9.61
N LYS A 131 -11.25 5.48 8.91
CA LYS A 131 -11.13 5.25 7.46
C LYS A 131 -11.07 3.77 7.08
N TYR A 132 -10.74 2.88 8.02
CA TYR A 132 -10.70 1.43 7.80
C TYR A 132 -12.00 0.73 8.18
N ALA A 133 -13.00 1.47 8.67
CA ALA A 133 -14.35 0.98 8.95
C ALA A 133 -15.34 1.69 8.01
N GLY A 134 -16.13 0.91 7.28
CA GLY A 134 -17.29 1.41 6.55
C GLY A 134 -18.30 2.07 7.48
N THR A 135 -19.22 2.84 6.89
CA THR A 135 -20.23 3.61 7.63
C THR A 135 -21.22 2.77 8.45
N ASP A 136 -21.23 1.45 8.23
CA ASP A 136 -21.97 0.43 8.99
C ASP A 136 -21.11 -0.30 10.05
N GLY A 137 -19.83 0.06 10.18
CA GLY A 137 -18.85 -0.60 11.06
C GLY A 137 -18.15 -1.83 10.45
N THR A 138 -18.38 -2.15 9.18
CA THR A 138 -17.67 -3.24 8.49
C THR A 138 -16.33 -2.75 7.92
N ALA A 139 -15.21 -3.36 8.31
CA ALA A 139 -13.90 -2.98 7.81
C ALA A 139 -13.72 -3.28 6.31
N SER A 140 -12.95 -2.41 5.65
CA SER A 140 -12.76 -2.37 4.18
C SER A 140 -12.23 -3.67 3.56
N TYR A 141 -11.61 -4.54 4.37
CA TYR A 141 -11.18 -5.89 3.97
C TYR A 141 -11.72 -6.96 4.92
N ALA A 142 -13.04 -7.20 4.87
CA ALA A 142 -13.74 -8.22 5.65
C ALA A 142 -13.40 -9.68 5.23
N ARG A 143 -12.12 -10.08 5.27
CA ARG A 143 -11.68 -11.48 5.10
C ARG A 143 -12.03 -12.36 6.31
N PHE A 144 -12.30 -11.75 7.48
CA PHE A 144 -12.66 -12.45 8.71
C PHE A 144 -13.96 -11.87 9.30
N PRO A 145 -14.87 -12.69 9.83
CA PRO A 145 -16.04 -12.20 10.56
C PRO A 145 -15.60 -11.63 11.92
N TYR A 146 -16.06 -10.41 12.22
CA TYR A 146 -15.68 -9.66 13.42
C TYR A 146 -15.79 -10.45 14.73
N SER A 147 -14.99 -10.03 15.71
CA SER A 147 -15.15 -10.30 17.16
C SER A 147 -14.82 -11.69 17.69
N SER A 148 -14.60 -12.71 16.85
CA SER A 148 -14.14 -14.03 17.34
C SER A 148 -12.72 -14.02 17.92
N GLY A 149 -11.87 -13.07 17.50
CA GLY A 149 -10.48 -12.94 17.96
C GLY A 149 -10.28 -12.03 19.18
N GLU A 150 -11.20 -11.10 19.46
CA GLU A 150 -11.01 -10.05 20.47
C GLU A 150 -10.66 -10.56 21.89
N PRO A 151 -11.30 -11.62 22.43
CA PRO A 151 -10.96 -12.12 23.77
C PRO A 151 -9.51 -12.64 23.86
N MET A 152 -9.11 -13.47 22.88
CA MET A 152 -7.76 -14.03 22.82
C MET A 152 -6.70 -12.95 22.54
N LEU A 153 -6.98 -12.00 21.64
CA LEU A 153 -6.07 -10.88 21.39
C LEU A 153 -5.94 -9.98 22.62
N SER A 154 -7.00 -9.83 23.42
CA SER A 154 -6.92 -9.07 24.69
C SER A 154 -5.98 -9.77 25.66
N GLU A 155 -6.13 -11.09 25.82
CA GLU A 155 -5.23 -11.91 26.64
C GLU A 155 -3.77 -11.84 26.15
N LEU A 156 -3.53 -11.93 24.83
CA LEU A 156 -2.20 -11.76 24.24
C LEU A 156 -1.59 -10.40 24.61
N PHE A 157 -2.33 -9.30 24.41
CA PHE A 157 -1.82 -7.96 24.71
C PHE A 157 -1.65 -7.71 26.22
N ASP A 158 -2.49 -8.30 27.09
CA ASP A 158 -2.30 -8.25 28.54
C ASP A 158 -1.07 -9.05 28.99
N ARG A 159 -0.90 -10.27 28.49
CA ARG A 159 0.30 -11.09 28.72
C ARG A 159 1.56 -10.35 28.25
N MET A 160 1.53 -9.72 27.07
CA MET A 160 2.64 -8.90 26.55
C MET A 160 2.96 -7.71 27.46
N ARG A 161 1.97 -6.90 27.85
CA ARG A 161 2.17 -5.76 28.76
C ARG A 161 2.72 -6.19 30.12
N GLY A 162 2.25 -7.34 30.64
CA GLY A 162 2.77 -7.95 31.86
C GLY A 162 4.22 -8.41 31.73
N TYR A 163 4.54 -9.09 30.62
CA TYR A 163 5.88 -9.61 30.33
C TYR A 163 6.91 -8.49 30.15
N LEU A 164 6.58 -7.43 29.40
CA LEU A 164 7.41 -6.23 29.27
C LEU A 164 7.68 -5.59 30.64
N ARG A 165 6.66 -5.44 31.49
CA ARG A 165 6.81 -4.87 32.84
C ARG A 165 7.72 -5.71 33.73
N ALA A 166 7.64 -7.03 33.64
CA ALA A 166 8.40 -7.96 34.49
C ALA A 166 9.85 -8.17 34.01
N HIS A 167 10.07 -8.25 32.70
CA HIS A 167 11.34 -8.71 32.13
C HIS A 167 12.09 -7.66 31.29
N ALA A 168 11.42 -6.59 30.84
CA ALA A 168 12.00 -5.55 29.98
C ALA A 168 11.53 -4.13 30.36
N PRO A 169 11.82 -3.65 31.59
CA PRO A 169 11.58 -2.26 31.93
C PRO A 169 12.40 -1.34 31.01
N LEU A 170 11.87 -0.14 30.74
CA LEU A 170 12.47 0.82 29.82
C LEU A 170 13.96 1.04 30.09
N GLY A 171 14.76 0.94 29.04
CA GLY A 171 16.21 1.05 29.16
C GLY A 171 16.97 -0.23 29.54
N ARG A 172 16.35 -1.41 29.54
CA ARG A 172 16.97 -2.67 29.96
C ARG A 172 16.81 -3.83 28.95
N ILE A 173 17.91 -4.53 28.68
CA ILE A 173 17.94 -5.85 28.03
C ILE A 173 17.57 -6.92 29.06
N GLY A 174 16.76 -7.89 28.64
CA GLY A 174 16.12 -8.85 29.52
C GLY A 174 15.95 -10.23 28.89
N ALA A 175 14.73 -10.78 28.99
CA ALA A 175 14.39 -12.11 28.46
C ALA A 175 14.20 -12.09 26.93
N GLU A 176 15.27 -11.76 26.20
CA GLU A 176 15.22 -11.37 24.78
C GLU A 176 14.62 -12.44 23.86
N GLN A 177 14.79 -13.74 24.12
CA GLN A 177 14.19 -14.79 23.27
C GLN A 177 12.64 -14.74 23.32
N GLY A 178 12.05 -14.47 24.49
CA GLY A 178 10.60 -14.29 24.61
C GLY A 178 10.13 -12.96 24.04
N LEU A 179 10.93 -11.90 24.20
CA LEU A 179 10.64 -10.59 23.60
C LEU A 179 10.69 -10.64 22.07
N ALA A 180 11.67 -11.33 21.49
CA ALA A 180 11.82 -11.50 20.04
C ALA A 180 10.61 -12.21 19.42
N ARG A 181 10.09 -13.29 20.05
CA ARG A 181 8.84 -13.93 19.58
C ARG A 181 7.66 -12.98 19.57
N VAL A 182 7.49 -12.22 20.65
CA VAL A 182 6.43 -11.21 20.77
C VAL A 182 6.61 -10.08 19.75
N CYS A 183 7.83 -9.64 19.50
CA CYS A 183 8.12 -8.58 18.53
C CYS A 183 7.92 -9.06 17.08
N SER A 184 8.28 -10.30 16.75
CA SER A 184 7.94 -10.95 15.46
C SER A 184 6.43 -10.99 15.24
N LEU A 185 5.67 -11.43 16.25
CA LEU A 185 4.20 -11.48 16.20
C LEU A 185 3.59 -10.08 15.98
N VAL A 186 4.03 -9.08 16.75
CA VAL A 186 3.59 -7.68 16.59
C VAL A 186 4.01 -7.10 15.23
N ALA A 187 5.18 -7.46 14.71
CA ALA A 187 5.65 -7.01 13.39
C ALA A 187 4.83 -7.62 12.23
N SER A 188 4.46 -8.90 12.30
CA SER A 188 3.57 -9.52 11.29
C SER A 188 2.15 -8.97 11.37
N LEU A 189 1.64 -8.66 12.57
CA LEU A 189 0.38 -7.92 12.75
C LEU A 189 0.46 -6.51 12.17
N GLY A 190 1.61 -5.84 12.31
CA GLY A 190 1.84 -4.48 11.81
C GLY A 190 2.03 -4.40 10.30
N TYR A 191 2.55 -5.46 9.67
CA TYR A 191 2.83 -5.48 8.23
C TYR A 191 1.57 -5.22 7.38
N VAL A 192 0.44 -5.84 7.74
CA VAL A 192 -0.81 -5.72 6.98
C VAL A 192 -1.52 -4.39 7.19
N PHE A 193 -0.96 -3.46 7.97
CA PHE A 193 -1.42 -2.06 7.96
C PHE A 193 -1.23 -1.44 6.57
N ARG A 194 -0.11 -1.76 5.89
CA ARG A 194 0.24 -1.19 4.57
C ARG A 194 0.34 -2.19 3.41
N ASN A 195 0.29 -3.50 3.68
CA ASN A 195 0.50 -4.58 2.68
C ASN A 195 -0.71 -5.53 2.59
N ASP A 196 -0.75 -6.49 1.66
CA ASP A 196 -1.86 -7.47 1.58
C ASP A 196 -1.72 -8.54 2.69
N PRO A 197 -2.77 -8.83 3.48
CA PRO A 197 -2.75 -9.96 4.42
C PRO A 197 -2.59 -11.36 3.81
N ALA A 198 -2.58 -11.51 2.48
CA ALA A 198 -2.27 -12.76 1.79
C ALA A 198 -0.77 -13.10 1.83
N ASP A 199 0.07 -12.06 1.89
CA ASP A 199 1.54 -12.17 1.84
C ASP A 199 2.13 -12.64 3.17
N GLU A 200 1.38 -12.51 4.28
CA GLU A 200 1.79 -13.01 5.59
C GLU A 200 1.06 -14.32 5.98
N PRO A 201 1.77 -15.47 6.04
CA PRO A 201 1.20 -16.76 6.45
C PRO A 201 0.50 -16.73 7.81
N PHE A 202 0.85 -15.77 8.68
CA PHE A 202 0.24 -15.53 9.98
C PHE A 202 -1.29 -15.51 9.94
N TYR A 203 -1.88 -14.84 8.94
CA TYR A 203 -3.33 -14.69 8.83
C TYR A 203 -4.08 -15.99 8.53
N ARG A 204 -3.37 -17.03 8.07
CA ARG A 204 -3.96 -18.37 7.88
C ARG A 204 -4.38 -19.00 9.22
N LEU A 205 -3.76 -18.62 10.35
CA LEU A 205 -4.13 -19.11 11.68
C LEU A 205 -5.55 -18.71 12.11
N PHE A 206 -6.10 -17.64 11.52
CA PHE A 206 -7.46 -17.14 11.78
C PHE A 206 -8.50 -17.71 10.82
N THR A 207 -8.11 -18.60 9.90
CA THR A 207 -9.05 -19.20 8.94
C THR A 207 -9.80 -20.37 9.58
N GLY A 208 -11.13 -20.29 9.58
CA GLY A 208 -12.03 -21.33 10.11
C GLY A 208 -12.13 -21.44 11.63
N ARG A 209 -11.24 -20.81 12.41
CA ARG A 209 -11.31 -20.75 13.89
C ARG A 209 -10.49 -19.59 14.47
N THR A 210 -10.72 -19.28 15.74
CA THR A 210 -9.79 -18.47 16.54
C THR A 210 -8.60 -19.33 16.99
N PRO A 211 -7.35 -18.90 16.78
CA PRO A 211 -6.16 -19.55 17.35
C PRO A 211 -6.01 -19.24 18.84
N THR A 212 -5.23 -20.03 19.58
CA THR A 212 -4.85 -19.74 20.97
C THR A 212 -3.66 -18.78 21.04
N VAL A 213 -3.43 -18.18 22.21
CA VAL A 213 -2.24 -17.33 22.45
C VAL A 213 -0.94 -18.13 22.24
N GLU A 214 -0.93 -19.40 22.65
CA GLU A 214 0.19 -20.32 22.51
C GLU A 214 0.48 -20.63 21.03
N GLU A 215 -0.54 -20.80 20.19
CA GLU A 215 -0.39 -20.98 18.74
C GLU A 215 0.17 -19.71 18.06
N LEU A 216 -0.31 -18.52 18.46
CA LEU A 216 0.25 -17.25 17.96
C LEU A 216 1.71 -17.04 18.38
N HIS A 217 2.06 -17.42 19.62
CA HIS A 217 3.42 -17.33 20.13
C HIS A 217 4.37 -18.33 19.45
N ALA A 218 3.87 -19.51 19.08
CA ALA A 218 4.62 -20.53 18.34
C ALA A 218 4.83 -20.21 16.85
N PHE A 219 4.14 -19.20 16.29
CA PHE A 219 4.31 -18.79 14.90
C PHE A 219 5.69 -18.16 14.59
N ALA A 220 6.35 -17.59 15.60
CA ALA A 220 7.63 -16.92 15.40
C ALA A 220 8.76 -17.93 15.07
N ASP A 221 9.32 -17.81 13.86
CA ASP A 221 10.46 -18.59 13.37
C ASP A 221 11.65 -18.54 14.34
N GLU A 222 12.17 -19.71 14.72
CA GLU A 222 13.27 -19.83 15.67
C GLU A 222 14.55 -19.18 15.15
N ASN A 223 14.83 -19.23 13.85
CA ASN A 223 16.01 -18.60 13.27
C ASN A 223 15.92 -17.08 13.41
N ALA A 224 14.76 -16.50 13.08
CA ALA A 224 14.52 -15.06 13.23
C ALA A 224 14.51 -14.61 14.70
N VAL A 225 14.12 -15.50 15.63
CA VAL A 225 14.14 -15.25 17.08
C VAL A 225 15.58 -15.26 17.62
N LEU A 226 16.37 -16.29 17.29
CA LEU A 226 17.78 -16.39 17.70
C LEU A 226 18.61 -15.23 17.14
N GLU A 227 18.34 -14.83 15.89
CA GLU A 227 19.02 -13.71 15.27
C GLU A 227 18.66 -12.37 15.90
N GLN A 228 17.39 -12.12 16.26
CA GLN A 228 17.01 -10.93 17.03
C GLN A 228 17.72 -10.86 18.39
N VAL A 229 17.90 -11.98 19.08
CA VAL A 229 18.66 -12.05 20.34
C VAL A 229 20.12 -11.64 20.09
N GLU A 230 20.74 -12.13 19.01
CA GLU A 230 22.11 -11.76 18.62
C GLU A 230 22.22 -10.27 18.21
N LEU A 231 21.22 -9.70 17.52
CA LEU A 231 21.16 -8.26 17.22
C LEU A 231 21.00 -7.41 18.50
N MET A 232 20.21 -7.87 19.47
CA MET A 232 20.08 -7.20 20.78
C MET A 232 21.36 -7.29 21.61
N ARG A 233 22.08 -8.41 21.54
CA ARG A 233 23.43 -8.54 22.13
C ARG A 233 24.42 -7.60 21.43
N ARG A 234 24.40 -7.55 20.09
CA ARG A 234 25.24 -6.65 19.29
C ARG A 234 25.03 -5.17 19.63
N LEU A 235 23.77 -4.78 19.89
CA LEU A 235 23.40 -3.42 20.31
C LEU A 235 24.05 -3.02 21.66
N ASP A 236 24.21 -3.95 22.59
CA ASP A 236 24.87 -3.71 23.88
C ASP A 236 26.40 -3.75 23.75
N ASP A 237 26.93 -4.84 23.17
CA ASP A 237 28.36 -5.12 23.06
C ASP A 237 29.12 -4.06 22.23
N SER A 238 28.48 -3.45 21.23
CA SER A 238 29.09 -2.35 20.46
C SER A 238 29.08 -1.00 21.19
N GLY A 239 28.39 -0.90 22.33
CA GLY A 239 28.13 0.34 23.04
C GLY A 239 27.13 1.27 22.35
N ALA A 240 26.50 0.85 21.25
CA ALA A 240 25.44 1.62 20.59
C ALA A 240 24.27 1.90 21.53
N LEU A 241 23.87 0.93 22.36
CA LEU A 241 22.86 1.12 23.40
C LEU A 241 23.18 2.29 24.33
N ALA A 242 24.43 2.34 24.81
CA ALA A 242 24.91 3.41 25.66
C ALA A 242 24.97 4.76 24.91
N LYS A 243 25.23 4.76 23.60
CA LYS A 243 25.16 5.98 22.76
C LYS A 243 23.72 6.48 22.62
N ILE A 244 22.76 5.60 22.34
CA ILE A 244 21.31 5.94 22.30
C ILE A 244 20.86 6.50 23.67
N ARG A 245 21.26 5.86 24.77
CA ARG A 245 20.95 6.35 26.13
C ARG A 245 21.52 7.74 26.42
N ARG A 246 22.73 8.05 25.93
CA ARG A 246 23.33 9.38 26.05
C ARG A 246 22.56 10.42 25.25
N LEU A 247 22.12 10.10 24.03
CA LEU A 247 21.26 10.97 23.21
C LEU A 247 19.90 11.24 23.90
N ALA A 248 19.37 10.26 24.64
CA ALA A 248 18.19 10.43 25.50
C ALA A 248 18.43 11.28 26.76
N GLY A 249 19.65 11.75 27.03
CA GLY A 249 19.99 12.52 28.24
C GLY A 249 20.30 11.67 29.48
N ASN A 250 20.65 10.39 29.30
CA ASN A 250 20.92 9.41 30.36
C ASN A 250 19.76 9.21 31.37
N PRO A 251 18.53 8.94 30.91
CA PRO A 251 17.39 8.71 31.81
C PRO A 251 17.64 7.51 32.74
N PRO A 252 17.12 7.53 33.98
CA PRO A 252 17.06 6.36 34.86
C PRO A 252 16.34 5.17 34.21
N VAL A 253 16.65 3.96 34.67
CA VAL A 253 15.95 2.73 34.25
C VAL A 253 14.46 2.84 34.62
N GLY A 254 13.58 2.41 33.71
CA GLY A 254 12.13 2.51 33.87
C GLY A 254 11.53 3.86 33.44
N GLN A 255 12.34 4.87 33.08
CA GLN A 255 11.85 6.10 32.45
C GLN A 255 11.92 6.00 30.92
N PRO A 256 10.98 6.61 30.16
CA PRO A 256 11.05 6.69 28.71
C PRO A 256 12.30 7.42 28.22
N TRP A 257 12.84 6.97 27.08
CA TRP A 257 14.00 7.59 26.42
C TRP A 257 13.58 8.59 25.33
N GLY A 258 12.30 8.59 24.97
CA GLY A 258 11.69 9.45 23.97
C GLY A 258 10.33 8.90 23.50
N ILE A 259 10.12 8.86 22.19
CA ILE A 259 8.85 8.50 21.54
C ILE A 259 9.07 7.31 20.62
N ALA A 260 8.19 6.31 20.71
CA ALA A 260 8.12 5.18 19.80
C ALA A 260 7.16 5.46 18.65
N SER A 261 7.53 5.07 17.44
CA SER A 261 6.72 5.19 16.21
C SER A 261 6.14 6.60 15.97
N PRO A 262 6.98 7.66 15.91
CA PRO A 262 6.52 8.99 15.51
C PRO A 262 5.99 8.98 14.08
N VAL A 263 4.94 9.78 13.88
CA VAL A 263 4.23 9.93 12.61
C VAL A 263 4.36 11.37 12.13
N PHE A 264 4.64 11.54 10.84
CA PHE A 264 4.69 12.82 10.14
C PHE A 264 3.80 12.78 8.90
N GLY A 265 3.18 13.92 8.55
CA GLY A 265 2.29 14.03 7.39
C GLY A 265 1.16 12.99 7.41
N SER A 266 0.49 12.79 8.55
CA SER A 266 -0.69 11.93 8.70
C SER A 266 -0.57 10.53 8.09
N TYR A 267 0.37 9.74 8.62
CA TYR A 267 0.79 8.41 8.15
C TYR A 267 1.47 8.35 6.78
N TRP A 268 1.85 9.49 6.20
CA TRP A 268 2.68 9.43 5.01
C TRP A 268 4.11 8.98 5.34
N ALA A 269 4.60 9.33 6.53
CA ALA A 269 5.87 8.85 7.09
C ALA A 269 5.75 8.39 8.54
N ASP A 270 6.00 7.11 8.79
CA ASP A 270 6.29 6.60 10.15
C ASP A 270 7.79 6.30 10.22
N ASN A 271 8.42 6.56 11.36
CA ASN A 271 9.81 6.21 11.65
C ASN A 271 9.87 5.37 12.94
N ASP A 272 11.00 4.74 13.25
CA ASP A 272 11.08 3.80 14.37
C ASP A 272 11.03 4.47 15.74
N ILE A 273 11.97 5.37 16.03
CA ILE A 273 12.10 6.02 17.33
C ILE A 273 12.60 7.47 17.24
N LEU A 274 12.20 8.27 18.22
CA LEU A 274 12.87 9.52 18.62
C LEU A 274 13.43 9.34 20.02
N VAL A 275 14.65 9.82 20.26
CA VAL A 275 15.24 9.91 21.60
C VAL A 275 15.68 11.34 21.92
N GLY A 276 15.62 11.73 23.18
CA GLY A 276 15.98 13.08 23.62
C GLY A 276 14.86 13.77 24.38
N GLY A 277 14.78 15.09 24.31
CA GLY A 277 13.83 15.86 25.12
C GLY A 277 13.72 17.32 24.73
N GLN A 278 13.39 18.18 25.71
CA GLN A 278 12.96 19.57 25.46
C GLN A 278 13.94 20.46 24.67
N ARG A 279 15.25 20.15 24.71
CA ARG A 279 16.31 20.87 23.98
C ARG A 279 16.49 20.41 22.53
N GLY A 280 15.80 19.36 22.12
CA GLY A 280 15.92 18.73 20.81
C GLY A 280 15.92 17.20 20.92
N THR A 281 15.51 16.55 19.84
CA THR A 281 15.51 15.08 19.69
C THR A 281 16.48 14.63 18.60
N THR A 282 16.81 13.34 18.65
CA THR A 282 17.44 12.59 17.57
C THR A 282 16.40 11.65 16.97
N LEU A 283 16.08 11.83 15.69
CA LEU A 283 15.33 10.84 14.92
C LEU A 283 16.29 9.69 14.61
N ILE A 284 15.98 8.46 15.02
CA ILE A 284 16.80 7.29 14.69
C ILE A 284 15.97 6.36 13.82
N ASP A 285 16.49 6.12 12.62
CA ASP A 285 15.97 5.17 11.64
C ASP A 285 16.81 3.89 11.72
N VAL A 286 16.16 2.74 11.79
CA VAL A 286 16.79 1.45 12.08
C VAL A 286 16.89 0.64 10.80
N SER A 287 18.01 -0.07 10.63
CA SER A 287 18.21 -0.91 9.46
C SER A 287 19.06 -2.15 9.74
N SER A 288 18.55 -3.31 9.37
CA SER A 288 19.24 -4.60 9.41
C SER A 288 19.82 -5.00 8.04
N VAL A 289 20.27 -4.04 7.23
CA VAL A 289 20.99 -4.35 5.98
C VAL A 289 22.34 -5.04 6.22
N ILE A 290 22.68 -5.97 5.33
CA ILE A 290 23.98 -6.69 5.30
C ILE A 290 25.06 -5.81 4.66
N ALA A 291 24.68 -4.94 3.72
CA ALA A 291 25.59 -4.12 2.93
C ALA A 291 25.23 -2.63 3.09
N VAL A 292 26.22 -1.82 3.47
CA VAL A 292 26.10 -0.35 3.67
C VAL A 292 26.92 0.41 2.61
N ASN A 293 27.68 -0.30 1.77
CA ASN A 293 28.57 0.24 0.75
C ASN A 293 27.91 0.49 -0.61
N LYS A 294 26.62 0.20 -0.82
CA LYS A 294 25.91 0.51 -2.07
C LYS A 294 25.45 1.97 -2.11
N PRO A 295 26.00 2.82 -3.00
CA PRO A 295 25.72 4.24 -2.94
C PRO A 295 24.26 4.58 -3.23
N SER A 296 23.64 3.96 -4.25
CA SER A 296 22.24 4.17 -4.61
C SER A 296 21.30 3.93 -3.42
N ARG A 297 21.41 2.76 -2.77
CA ARG A 297 20.62 2.37 -1.58
C ARG A 297 20.88 3.28 -0.39
N ALA A 298 22.15 3.63 -0.14
CA ALA A 298 22.56 4.49 0.97
C ALA A 298 22.07 5.94 0.82
N ARG A 299 22.05 6.49 -0.41
CA ARG A 299 21.41 7.79 -0.71
C ARG A 299 19.95 7.79 -0.26
N ARG A 300 19.17 6.76 -0.60
CA ARG A 300 17.73 6.68 -0.24
C ARG A 300 17.49 6.66 1.27
N TRP A 301 18.35 6.03 2.09
CA TRP A 301 18.24 6.10 3.56
C TRP A 301 18.42 7.53 4.08
N ILE A 302 19.45 8.23 3.61
CA ILE A 302 19.73 9.61 3.99
C ILE A 302 18.58 10.53 3.56
N TRP A 303 18.03 10.33 2.36
CA TRP A 303 16.90 11.10 1.84
C TRP A 303 15.61 10.82 2.63
N ARG A 304 15.32 9.56 3.01
CA ARG A 304 14.19 9.21 3.90
C ARG A 304 14.29 9.91 5.25
N LEU A 305 15.48 9.92 5.83
CA LEU A 305 15.78 10.51 7.13
C LEU A 305 15.64 12.04 7.11
N LEU A 306 16.17 12.69 6.06
CA LEU A 306 16.02 14.13 5.82
C LEU A 306 14.55 14.51 5.58
N ALA A 307 13.85 13.78 4.72
CA ALA A 307 12.45 14.02 4.41
C ALA A 307 11.59 13.96 5.68
N SER A 308 11.75 12.89 6.49
CA SER A 308 11.04 12.73 7.76
C SER A 308 11.32 13.89 8.73
N ALA A 309 12.57 14.34 8.85
CA ALA A 309 12.92 15.52 9.63
C ALA A 309 12.29 16.82 9.09
N TRP A 310 12.17 16.96 7.77
CA TRP A 310 11.50 18.10 7.14
C TRP A 310 9.98 18.11 7.30
N PHE A 311 9.32 16.96 7.50
CA PHE A 311 7.89 16.89 7.81
C PHE A 311 7.52 17.23 9.27
N ASP A 312 8.49 17.49 10.17
CA ASP A 312 8.24 18.14 11.47
C ASP A 312 7.98 19.66 11.25
N THR A 313 6.93 19.98 10.48
CA THR A 313 6.59 21.34 10.03
C THR A 313 6.12 22.24 11.16
N THR A 314 5.50 21.65 12.18
CA THR A 314 5.02 22.32 13.41
C THR A 314 6.05 22.29 14.56
N ASP A 315 7.24 21.70 14.34
CA ASP A 315 8.28 21.50 15.37
C ASP A 315 7.77 20.73 16.61
N ALA A 316 6.82 19.83 16.41
CA ALA A 316 6.15 19.04 17.45
C ALA A 316 7.08 17.99 18.08
N TYR A 317 8.02 17.47 17.29
CA TYR A 317 9.03 16.51 17.75
C TYR A 317 10.39 17.16 18.03
N ARG A 318 10.61 18.40 17.59
CA ARG A 318 11.85 19.18 17.75
C ARG A 318 13.08 18.42 17.27
N ILE A 319 13.03 17.89 16.06
CA ILE A 319 14.14 17.15 15.48
C ILE A 319 15.32 18.11 15.27
N ARG A 320 16.44 17.83 15.92
CA ARG A 320 17.70 18.61 15.82
C ARG A 320 18.90 17.76 15.43
N ASN A 321 18.79 16.45 15.60
CA ASN A 321 19.77 15.47 15.15
C ASN A 321 19.02 14.37 14.42
N VAL A 322 19.74 13.65 13.55
CA VAL A 322 19.23 12.45 12.90
C VAL A 322 20.30 11.37 12.94
N ALA A 323 19.91 10.10 12.89
CA ALA A 323 20.82 8.98 12.96
C ALA A 323 20.32 7.74 12.20
N LEU A 324 21.25 6.96 11.69
CA LEU A 324 21.03 5.61 11.15
C LEU A 324 21.63 4.59 12.13
N TYR A 325 20.85 3.59 12.53
CA TYR A 325 21.35 2.45 13.31
C TYR A 325 21.41 1.18 12.48
N PHE A 326 22.63 0.76 12.12
CA PHE A 326 22.89 -0.49 11.42
C PHE A 326 22.99 -1.66 12.40
N THR A 327 21.87 -2.36 12.60
CA THR A 327 21.69 -3.34 13.68
C THR A 327 22.71 -4.48 13.61
N ARG A 328 22.99 -4.98 12.39
CA ARG A 328 23.93 -6.08 12.14
C ARG A 328 25.37 -5.72 12.48
N TYR A 329 25.75 -4.47 12.27
CA TYR A 329 27.09 -3.99 12.58
C TYR A 329 27.22 -3.53 14.03
N GLY A 330 26.10 -3.12 14.66
CA GLY A 330 26.10 -2.45 15.95
C GLY A 330 26.52 -0.98 15.86
N VAL A 331 26.39 -0.36 14.68
CA VAL A 331 26.91 1.00 14.40
C VAL A 331 25.76 2.00 14.38
N LEU A 332 25.87 3.05 15.21
CA LEU A 332 24.97 4.21 15.19
C LEU A 332 25.71 5.42 14.64
N VAL A 333 25.41 5.81 13.39
CA VAL A 333 25.94 7.03 12.77
C VAL A 333 24.93 8.15 12.98
N SER A 334 25.39 9.34 13.38
CA SER A 334 24.52 10.41 13.90
C SER A 334 25.06 11.79 13.53
N TRP A 335 24.19 12.67 13.05
CA TRP A 335 24.52 14.03 12.61
C TRP A 335 23.60 15.06 13.27
N PRO A 336 24.11 16.25 13.62
CA PRO A 336 23.28 17.44 13.74
C PRO A 336 22.55 17.69 12.40
N LEU A 337 21.25 17.98 12.46
CA LEU A 337 20.42 18.08 11.26
C LEU A 337 20.91 19.20 10.33
N ASP A 338 21.30 20.35 10.89
CA ASP A 338 21.80 21.49 10.12
C ASP A 338 23.13 21.18 9.41
N GLU A 339 24.02 20.39 10.03
CA GLU A 339 25.29 19.94 9.43
C GLU A 339 25.03 18.96 8.27
N LEU A 340 24.14 17.98 8.47
CA LEU A 340 23.75 17.06 7.39
C LEU A 340 23.12 17.81 6.21
N ILE A 341 22.27 18.81 6.46
CA ILE A 341 21.66 19.61 5.40
C ILE A 341 22.72 20.43 4.63
N GLN A 342 23.69 21.04 5.33
CA GLN A 342 24.79 21.77 4.69
C GLN A 342 25.66 20.83 3.82
N ASP A 343 26.00 19.66 4.36
CA ASP A 343 26.78 18.65 3.64
C ASP A 343 26.07 18.15 2.38
N LEU A 344 24.75 17.96 2.42
CA LEU A 344 23.95 17.50 1.28
C LEU A 344 23.75 18.58 0.21
N LEU A 345 23.56 19.84 0.60
CA LEU A 345 23.28 20.97 -0.30
C LEU A 345 24.53 21.63 -0.88
N GLN A 346 25.72 21.39 -0.30
CA GLN A 346 27.01 21.94 -0.77
C GLN A 346 27.03 23.48 -0.97
N GLY A 347 26.21 24.21 -0.20
CA GLY A 347 26.14 25.68 -0.24
C GLY A 347 24.81 26.26 -0.72
N ASP A 348 23.90 25.46 -1.27
CA ASP A 348 22.54 25.90 -1.61
C ASP A 348 21.70 26.27 -0.36
N ASP A 349 20.73 27.18 -0.50
CA ASP A 349 19.90 27.69 0.60
C ASP A 349 19.00 26.58 1.22
N PRO A 350 19.24 26.17 2.48
CA PRO A 350 18.44 25.16 3.18
C PRO A 350 16.94 25.48 3.26
N ARG A 351 16.59 26.77 3.37
CA ARG A 351 15.19 27.20 3.51
C ARG A 351 14.46 27.19 2.18
N LYS A 352 15.14 27.50 1.08
CA LYS A 352 14.62 27.32 -0.28
C LYS A 352 14.45 25.83 -0.58
N ALA A 353 15.48 25.01 -0.37
CA ALA A 353 15.43 23.56 -0.62
C ALA A 353 14.27 22.88 0.13
N ARG A 354 14.14 23.12 1.45
CA ARG A 354 13.03 22.56 2.26
C ARG A 354 11.65 23.00 1.75
N ARG A 355 11.48 24.26 1.34
CA ARG A 355 10.18 24.74 0.80
C ARG A 355 9.84 24.07 -0.52
N GLU A 356 10.80 23.93 -1.43
CA GLU A 356 10.61 23.25 -2.71
C GLU A 356 10.25 21.77 -2.52
N PHE A 357 10.97 21.08 -1.63
CA PHE A 357 10.66 19.71 -1.25
C PHE A 357 9.24 19.57 -0.68
N LEU A 358 8.89 20.35 0.34
CA LEU A 358 7.55 20.27 0.97
C LEU A 358 6.43 20.66 0.00
N ALA A 359 6.66 21.60 -0.92
CA ALA A 359 5.68 21.97 -1.93
C ALA A 359 5.44 20.84 -2.95
N LEU A 360 6.51 20.18 -3.42
CA LEU A 360 6.38 18.97 -4.24
C LEU A 360 5.66 17.85 -3.47
N ALA A 361 6.06 17.65 -2.22
CA ALA A 361 5.57 16.56 -1.40
C ALA A 361 4.08 16.69 -1.06
N ASN A 362 3.61 17.89 -0.71
CA ASN A 362 2.18 18.14 -0.46
C ASN A 362 1.32 17.84 -1.71
N ARG A 363 1.76 18.23 -2.92
CA ARG A 363 1.05 17.90 -4.17
C ARG A 363 0.95 16.38 -4.41
N LEU A 364 1.92 15.60 -3.95
CA LEU A 364 1.90 14.13 -4.05
C LEU A 364 0.96 13.50 -3.02
N VAL A 365 0.82 14.10 -1.84
CA VAL A 365 -0.20 13.73 -0.84
C VAL A 365 -1.60 14.05 -1.38
N GLU A 366 -1.81 15.25 -1.91
CA GLU A 366 -3.08 15.68 -2.52
C GLU A 366 -3.48 14.71 -3.66
N ARG A 367 -2.59 14.46 -4.63
CA ARG A 367 -2.81 13.46 -5.70
C ARG A 367 -3.07 12.04 -5.20
N THR A 368 -2.53 11.65 -4.03
CA THR A 368 -2.79 10.35 -3.40
C THR A 368 -4.13 10.33 -2.66
N ALA A 369 -4.58 11.47 -2.13
CA ALA A 369 -5.84 11.60 -1.40
C ALA A 369 -7.06 11.67 -2.33
N ASP A 370 -6.87 12.22 -3.53
CA ASP A 370 -7.89 12.28 -4.58
C ASP A 370 -8.07 10.95 -5.35
N GLU A 371 -7.22 9.93 -5.14
CA GLU A 371 -7.48 8.54 -5.56
C GLU A 371 -8.51 7.91 -4.58
N PRO A 372 -9.78 7.64 -4.98
CA PRO A 372 -10.80 7.28 -4.01
C PRO A 372 -10.66 5.82 -3.54
N ALA A 373 -10.16 5.65 -2.31
CA ALA A 373 -10.22 4.36 -1.61
C ALA A 373 -11.68 3.84 -1.44
N GLU A 374 -12.67 4.73 -1.53
CA GLU A 374 -14.09 4.42 -1.41
C GLU A 374 -14.67 3.71 -2.65
N ALA A 375 -14.12 3.92 -3.85
CA ALA A 375 -14.67 3.35 -5.09
C ALA A 375 -14.72 1.80 -5.07
N SER A 376 -13.74 1.15 -4.41
CA SER A 376 -13.73 -0.29 -4.18
C SER A 376 -14.60 -0.73 -2.98
N SER A 377 -14.78 0.13 -1.98
CA SER A 377 -15.50 -0.21 -0.74
C SER A 377 -17.02 -0.09 -0.89
N GLU A 378 -17.51 0.93 -1.60
CA GLU A 378 -18.95 1.13 -1.80
C GLU A 378 -19.55 0.08 -2.74
N ALA A 379 -18.79 -0.34 -3.77
CA ALA A 379 -19.16 -1.42 -4.67
C ALA A 379 -19.39 -2.75 -3.91
N LEU A 380 -18.52 -3.06 -2.94
CA LEU A 380 -18.61 -4.28 -2.13
C LEU A 380 -19.74 -4.21 -1.07
N SER A 381 -19.95 -3.05 -0.44
CA SER A 381 -21.04 -2.86 0.55
C SER A 381 -22.44 -3.03 -0.09
N ARG A 382 -22.63 -2.57 -1.33
CA ARG A 382 -23.88 -2.73 -2.09
C ARG A 382 -24.17 -4.20 -2.50
N VAL A 383 -23.16 -5.09 -2.46
CA VAL A 383 -23.33 -6.54 -2.65
C VAL A 383 -23.68 -7.24 -1.33
N ALA A 384 -23.01 -6.89 -0.22
CA ALA A 384 -23.27 -7.49 1.09
C ALA A 384 -24.69 -7.21 1.61
N SER A 385 -25.15 -5.96 1.45
CA SER A 385 -26.46 -5.48 1.95
C SER A 385 -27.69 -6.06 1.22
N ARG A 386 -27.52 -6.93 0.21
CA ARG A 386 -28.60 -7.56 -0.55
C ARG A 386 -28.87 -9.04 -0.25
N SER A 387 -28.07 -9.70 0.60
CA SER A 387 -28.25 -11.14 0.88
C SER A 387 -29.26 -11.46 2.00
N ASP A 388 -29.48 -10.56 2.97
CA ASP A 388 -30.28 -10.84 4.17
C ASP A 388 -31.68 -10.19 4.18
N ARG A 389 -32.59 -10.61 3.27
CA ARG A 389 -34.06 -10.53 3.48
C ARG A 389 -34.86 -11.62 2.74
N HIS A 390 -35.18 -12.71 3.44
CA HIS A 390 -36.29 -13.64 3.20
C HIS A 390 -36.72 -14.16 4.59
N ASN A 391 -37.99 -14.31 5.00
CA ASN A 391 -39.29 -14.13 4.33
C ASN A 391 -40.46 -14.06 5.37
N VAL A 392 -41.73 -14.07 4.93
CA VAL A 392 -43.03 -14.31 5.66
C VAL A 392 -43.52 -13.20 6.66
N ILE A 393 -44.81 -12.86 6.90
CA ILE A 393 -46.16 -13.45 6.63
C ILE A 393 -47.29 -12.37 6.42
N ARG A 394 -48.31 -12.68 5.59
CA ARG A 394 -49.76 -12.25 5.58
C ARG A 394 -50.25 -10.89 4.99
N ALA A 395 -51.36 -10.99 4.25
CA ALA A 395 -52.41 -9.97 4.02
C ALA A 395 -53.58 -10.19 5.03
N PRO A 396 -54.63 -9.32 5.18
CA PRO A 396 -55.48 -8.70 4.14
C PRO A 396 -55.54 -7.14 4.28
N ASP A 397 -56.51 -6.31 3.82
CA ASP A 397 -57.85 -6.48 3.20
C ASP A 397 -58.30 -5.24 2.36
N ALA A 398 -59.56 -5.17 1.90
CA ALA A 398 -60.23 -4.01 1.24
C ALA A 398 -60.70 -2.94 2.26
N GLU A 399 -61.15 -1.69 1.96
CA GLU A 399 -62.13 -1.23 0.94
C GLU A 399 -61.97 0.32 0.65
N PRO A 400 -62.94 1.13 0.10
CA PRO A 400 -62.72 1.88 -1.16
C PRO A 400 -62.75 3.45 -1.01
N PRO A 401 -62.80 4.28 -2.09
CA PRO A 401 -62.26 5.65 -2.07
C PRO A 401 -63.28 6.79 -1.87
N GLU A 402 -62.78 7.97 -1.46
CA GLU A 402 -63.51 9.24 -1.56
C GLU A 402 -63.09 10.09 -2.77
N ARG A 403 -64.01 10.96 -3.20
CA ARG A 403 -64.01 11.67 -4.49
C ARG A 403 -63.55 13.13 -4.33
N GLY A 404 -62.82 13.64 -5.31
CA GLY A 404 -62.58 15.09 -5.45
C GLY A 404 -61.79 15.43 -6.72
N ASP A 405 -62.38 16.27 -7.58
CA ASP A 405 -61.76 17.07 -8.63
C ASP A 405 -60.96 16.36 -9.75
N HIS A 406 -61.73 15.85 -10.72
CA HIS A 406 -61.25 15.60 -12.09
C HIS A 406 -61.27 16.86 -12.97
N VAL A 407 -60.58 16.75 -14.12
CA VAL A 407 -60.72 17.57 -15.35
C VAL A 407 -60.06 18.96 -15.36
N ARG A 408 -58.72 18.98 -15.51
CA ARG A 408 -58.02 19.87 -16.48
C ARG A 408 -56.51 19.62 -16.69
N ALA A 409 -55.88 18.74 -15.92
CA ALA A 409 -54.46 18.40 -16.07
C ALA A 409 -54.04 17.33 -17.13
N PRO A 410 -54.82 16.28 -17.48
CA PRO A 410 -54.23 15.06 -18.07
C PRO A 410 -53.63 15.16 -19.49
N GLU A 411 -54.07 16.12 -20.31
CA GLU A 411 -53.76 16.11 -21.76
C GLU A 411 -52.40 16.74 -22.08
N LEU A 412 -52.05 17.85 -21.40
CA LEU A 412 -50.71 18.44 -21.47
C LEU A 412 -49.64 17.50 -20.91
N THR A 413 -49.94 16.77 -19.83
CA THR A 413 -49.00 15.80 -19.25
C THR A 413 -48.75 14.62 -20.18
N ARG A 414 -49.78 14.11 -20.88
CA ARG A 414 -49.61 12.98 -21.82
C ARG A 414 -48.79 13.33 -23.05
N HIS A 415 -48.93 14.54 -23.61
CA HIS A 415 -48.16 14.93 -24.79
C HIS A 415 -46.68 15.15 -24.44
N ASN A 416 -46.39 15.82 -23.31
CA ASN A 416 -45.02 15.95 -22.81
C ASN A 416 -44.42 14.60 -22.36
N GLN A 417 -45.18 13.72 -21.68
CA GLN A 417 -44.67 12.39 -21.32
C GLN A 417 -44.39 11.50 -22.53
N LYS A 418 -45.14 11.66 -23.63
CA LYS A 418 -44.85 10.95 -24.88
C LYS A 418 -43.57 11.48 -25.54
N ALA A 419 -43.44 12.80 -25.69
CA ALA A 419 -42.23 13.42 -26.26
C ALA A 419 -40.97 13.22 -25.38
N VAL A 420 -41.13 13.12 -24.05
CA VAL A 420 -40.05 12.77 -23.12
C VAL A 420 -39.70 11.27 -23.20
N ARG A 421 -40.69 10.36 -23.36
CA ARG A 421 -40.41 8.95 -23.65
C ARG A 421 -39.67 8.77 -24.98
N GLU A 422 -40.14 9.43 -26.04
CA GLU A 422 -39.53 9.36 -27.38
C GLU A 422 -38.13 10.01 -27.41
N ARG A 423 -37.80 10.92 -26.48
CA ARG A 423 -36.41 11.41 -26.25
C ARG A 423 -35.55 10.48 -25.38
N ILE A 424 -36.15 9.61 -24.57
CA ILE A 424 -35.43 8.66 -23.69
C ILE A 424 -35.08 7.34 -24.42
N GLU A 425 -35.62 7.14 -25.63
CA GLU A 425 -35.46 5.91 -26.42
C GLU A 425 -34.51 6.05 -27.64
N ASP A 426 -33.86 7.21 -27.83
CA ASP A 426 -32.76 7.37 -28.81
C ASP A 426 -31.42 6.94 -28.18
N PRO A 427 -30.78 5.83 -28.61
CA PRO A 427 -29.51 5.38 -28.04
C PRO A 427 -28.39 6.43 -28.19
N ARG A 428 -28.44 7.28 -29.22
CA ARG A 428 -27.41 8.30 -29.49
C ARG A 428 -27.36 9.43 -28.46
N GLN A 429 -28.24 9.41 -27.46
CA GLN A 429 -28.27 10.37 -26.35
C GLN A 429 -27.97 9.73 -24.98
N ASP A 430 -27.65 8.43 -24.93
CA ASP A 430 -27.11 7.83 -23.71
C ASP A 430 -25.70 8.35 -23.42
N THR A 431 -25.42 8.59 -22.15
CA THR A 431 -24.05 8.68 -21.63
C THR A 431 -23.43 7.29 -21.51
N ILE A 432 -22.09 7.20 -21.43
CA ILE A 432 -21.37 5.97 -21.09
C ILE A 432 -21.96 5.30 -19.84
N GLU A 433 -22.22 6.09 -18.78
CA GLU A 433 -22.79 5.58 -17.52
C GLU A 433 -24.13 4.87 -17.75
N GLN A 434 -25.05 5.47 -18.51
CA GLN A 434 -26.35 4.89 -18.85
C GLN A 434 -26.24 3.66 -19.74
N ALA A 435 -25.34 3.65 -20.73
CA ALA A 435 -25.15 2.50 -21.61
C ALA A 435 -24.56 1.29 -20.85
N LEU A 436 -23.58 1.52 -19.96
CA LEU A 436 -23.01 0.47 -19.10
C LEU A 436 -24.06 -0.10 -18.12
N GLU A 437 -24.96 0.72 -17.60
CA GLU A 437 -26.09 0.26 -16.78
C GLU A 437 -27.09 -0.60 -17.59
N LYS A 438 -27.45 -0.16 -18.80
CA LYS A 438 -28.31 -0.94 -19.72
C LYS A 438 -27.67 -2.28 -20.09
N PHE A 439 -26.36 -2.30 -20.35
CA PHE A 439 -25.58 -3.51 -20.61
C PHE A 439 -25.69 -4.50 -19.43
N LEU A 440 -25.35 -4.06 -18.22
CA LEU A 440 -25.42 -4.91 -17.02
C LEU A 440 -26.85 -5.40 -16.74
N ALA A 441 -27.86 -4.53 -16.89
CA ALA A 441 -29.26 -4.91 -16.70
C ALA A 441 -29.74 -6.02 -17.67
N GLU A 442 -29.15 -6.11 -18.86
CA GLU A 442 -29.38 -7.21 -19.80
C GLU A 442 -28.54 -8.45 -19.46
N GLN A 443 -27.24 -8.31 -19.16
CA GLN A 443 -26.40 -9.45 -18.80
C GLN A 443 -26.94 -10.20 -17.57
N LYS A 444 -27.52 -9.48 -16.60
CA LYS A 444 -28.16 -10.04 -15.41
C LYS A 444 -29.28 -11.05 -15.70
N LYS A 445 -29.92 -10.97 -16.86
CA LYS A 445 -31.01 -11.87 -17.28
C LYS A 445 -30.48 -13.19 -17.87
N HIS A 446 -29.21 -13.24 -18.25
CA HIS A 446 -28.64 -14.31 -19.06
C HIS A 446 -27.40 -15.00 -18.44
N LEU A 447 -26.72 -14.33 -17.51
CA LEU A 447 -25.55 -14.85 -16.81
C LEU A 447 -25.91 -15.49 -15.46
N SER A 448 -25.09 -16.44 -15.01
CA SER A 448 -25.16 -16.93 -13.63
C SER A 448 -24.84 -15.79 -12.65
N THR A 449 -25.38 -15.83 -11.42
CA THR A 449 -25.11 -14.80 -10.40
C THR A 449 -23.61 -14.54 -10.21
N ARG A 450 -22.78 -15.59 -10.22
CA ARG A 450 -21.32 -15.45 -10.06
C ARG A 450 -20.67 -14.73 -11.24
N THR A 451 -20.96 -15.20 -12.47
CA THR A 451 -20.43 -14.58 -13.70
C THR A 451 -20.91 -13.15 -13.84
N PHE A 452 -22.14 -12.86 -13.43
CA PHE A 452 -22.69 -11.51 -13.45
C PHE A 452 -21.97 -10.58 -12.46
N THR A 453 -21.65 -11.04 -11.24
CA THR A 453 -20.82 -10.26 -10.29
C THR A 453 -19.46 -9.93 -10.88
N ASP A 454 -18.82 -10.87 -11.59
CA ASP A 454 -17.55 -10.62 -12.25
C ASP A 454 -17.67 -9.56 -13.37
N TYR A 455 -18.77 -9.57 -14.11
CA TYR A 455 -19.06 -8.56 -15.14
C TYR A 455 -19.38 -7.19 -14.54
N GLU A 456 -20.11 -7.13 -13.40
CA GLU A 456 -20.33 -5.88 -12.66
C GLU A 456 -18.99 -5.29 -12.20
N GLU A 457 -18.06 -6.10 -11.69
CA GLU A 457 -16.74 -5.64 -11.26
C GLU A 457 -15.89 -5.13 -12.44
N VAL A 458 -15.81 -5.85 -13.57
CA VAL A 458 -15.10 -5.40 -14.77
C VAL A 458 -15.67 -4.09 -15.31
N VAL A 459 -17.00 -3.94 -15.37
CA VAL A 459 -17.65 -2.70 -15.84
C VAL A 459 -17.42 -1.53 -14.87
N SER A 460 -17.33 -1.80 -13.57
CA SER A 460 -16.94 -0.80 -12.58
C SER A 460 -15.48 -0.34 -12.77
N LEU A 461 -14.57 -1.26 -13.07
CA LEU A 461 -13.16 -0.96 -13.35
C LEU A 461 -13.00 -0.17 -14.66
N LEU A 462 -13.74 -0.53 -15.73
CA LEU A 462 -13.79 0.23 -16.98
C LEU A 462 -14.30 1.67 -16.74
N ARG A 463 -15.36 1.83 -15.93
CA ARG A 463 -15.87 3.16 -15.54
C ARG A 463 -14.80 3.97 -14.78
N ALA A 464 -14.03 3.34 -13.89
CA ALA A 464 -12.94 3.99 -13.18
C ALA A 464 -11.80 4.39 -14.13
N SER A 465 -11.45 3.55 -15.10
CA SER A 465 -10.45 3.85 -16.14
C SER A 465 -10.87 5.06 -16.97
N LEU A 466 -12.06 5.01 -17.57
CA LEU A 466 -12.60 6.08 -18.42
C LEU A 466 -12.64 7.44 -17.72
N ASN A 467 -13.00 7.48 -16.43
CA ASN A 467 -13.04 8.73 -15.66
C ASN A 467 -11.68 9.32 -15.27
N ASN A 468 -10.64 8.48 -15.19
CA ASN A 468 -9.30 8.92 -14.79
C ASN A 468 -8.32 9.09 -15.96
N TYR A 469 -8.60 8.47 -17.12
CA TYR A 469 -7.67 8.42 -18.25
C TYR A 469 -8.30 8.85 -19.57
N GLY A 470 -9.62 8.70 -19.76
CA GLY A 470 -10.24 8.95 -21.07
C GLY A 470 -10.23 10.40 -21.56
N TYR A 471 -9.90 11.37 -20.70
CA TYR A 471 -9.71 12.75 -21.11
C TYR A 471 -8.42 12.99 -21.94
N GLN A 472 -7.52 12.01 -22.01
CA GLN A 472 -6.20 12.16 -22.63
C GLN A 472 -6.25 12.29 -24.15
N ASP A 473 -7.17 11.57 -24.80
CA ASP A 473 -7.31 11.53 -26.26
C ASP A 473 -8.41 12.48 -26.80
N LEU A 474 -8.94 13.36 -25.95
CA LEU A 474 -9.99 14.31 -26.35
C LEU A 474 -9.47 15.41 -27.27
N ASP A 475 -10.26 15.77 -28.27
CA ASP A 475 -9.99 16.94 -29.09
C ASP A 475 -10.17 18.26 -28.30
N GLY A 476 -9.77 19.39 -28.91
CA GLY A 476 -9.81 20.69 -28.23
C GLY A 476 -11.22 21.16 -27.82
N ASP A 477 -12.27 20.71 -28.49
CA ASP A 477 -13.68 21.05 -28.21
C ASP A 477 -14.29 20.10 -27.18
N GLU A 478 -13.99 18.81 -27.30
CA GLU A 478 -14.34 17.79 -26.31
C GLU A 478 -13.67 18.07 -24.96
N ARG A 479 -12.39 18.46 -24.98
CA ARG A 479 -11.64 18.77 -23.76
C ARG A 479 -12.27 19.90 -22.96
N ARG A 480 -12.75 20.96 -23.62
CA ARG A 480 -13.46 22.07 -22.94
C ARG A 480 -14.76 21.60 -22.29
N ARG A 481 -15.52 20.69 -22.92
CA ARG A 481 -16.72 20.10 -22.31
C ARG A 481 -16.38 19.24 -21.10
N PHE A 482 -15.27 18.49 -21.17
CA PHE A 482 -14.78 17.71 -20.04
C PHE A 482 -14.33 18.60 -18.88
N ASP A 483 -13.52 19.63 -19.13
CA ASP A 483 -13.04 20.54 -18.09
C ASP A 483 -14.22 21.24 -17.38
N ASP A 484 -15.20 21.76 -18.15
CA ASP A 484 -16.44 22.36 -17.62
C ASP A 484 -17.23 21.38 -16.74
N ALA A 485 -17.30 20.09 -17.12
CA ALA A 485 -18.01 19.06 -16.37
C ALA A 485 -17.22 18.55 -15.15
N TYR A 486 -15.89 18.51 -15.23
CA TYR A 486 -15.00 18.10 -14.15
C TYR A 486 -15.08 19.05 -12.95
N ASP A 487 -15.09 20.36 -13.21
CA ASP A 487 -15.30 21.40 -12.18
C ASP A 487 -16.66 21.28 -11.47
N GLN A 488 -17.67 20.72 -12.15
CA GLN A 488 -19.03 20.49 -11.62
C GLN A 488 -19.17 19.14 -10.89
N HIS A 489 -18.40 18.11 -11.28
CA HIS A 489 -18.50 16.73 -10.78
C HIS A 489 -17.29 16.33 -9.92
N ARG A 490 -17.18 16.96 -8.74
CA ARG A 490 -16.16 16.68 -7.71
C ARG A 490 -16.24 15.29 -7.07
N ASP A 491 -17.23 14.48 -7.44
CA ASP A 491 -17.46 13.12 -6.91
C ASP A 491 -16.72 12.03 -7.71
N GLY A 492 -16.08 12.38 -8.83
CA GLY A 492 -15.48 11.42 -9.75
C GLY A 492 -16.54 10.77 -10.64
N GLY A 493 -16.44 10.99 -11.95
CA GLY A 493 -17.47 10.54 -12.91
C GLY A 493 -17.72 11.44 -14.10
N ALA A 494 -17.04 12.59 -14.18
CA ALA A 494 -17.25 13.60 -15.21
C ALA A 494 -17.19 13.03 -16.64
N PHE A 495 -16.22 12.17 -16.96
CA PHE A 495 -16.08 11.60 -18.31
C PHE A 495 -17.29 10.74 -18.69
N CYS A 496 -17.63 9.77 -17.85
CA CYS A 496 -18.71 8.82 -18.14
C CYS A 496 -20.11 9.45 -18.10
N ARG A 497 -20.25 10.64 -17.51
CA ARG A 497 -21.49 11.46 -17.51
C ARG A 497 -21.53 12.51 -18.62
N THR A 498 -20.42 12.79 -19.30
CA THR A 498 -20.32 13.83 -20.35
C THR A 498 -20.34 13.25 -21.76
N PHE A 499 -19.68 12.11 -21.97
CA PHE A 499 -19.52 11.49 -23.29
C PHE A 499 -20.45 10.28 -23.49
N GLY A 500 -20.73 9.96 -24.75
CA GLY A 500 -21.51 8.80 -25.15
C GLY A 500 -20.66 7.54 -25.35
N PRO A 501 -21.28 6.39 -25.62
CA PRO A 501 -20.61 5.10 -25.67
C PRO A 501 -19.62 4.95 -26.84
N GLU A 502 -19.68 5.84 -27.83
CA GLU A 502 -18.71 5.97 -28.92
C GLU A 502 -17.27 6.21 -28.44
N LYS A 503 -17.07 6.72 -27.21
CA LYS A 503 -15.75 6.88 -26.60
C LYS A 503 -15.19 5.64 -25.90
N ILE A 504 -15.98 4.57 -25.76
CA ILE A 504 -15.51 3.32 -25.13
C ILE A 504 -14.43 2.61 -25.97
N PRO A 505 -14.59 2.39 -27.30
CA PRO A 505 -13.60 1.69 -28.12
C PRO A 505 -12.21 2.34 -28.10
N GLU A 506 -12.14 3.66 -28.26
CA GLU A 506 -10.91 4.46 -28.22
C GLU A 506 -10.08 4.21 -26.93
N ASN A 507 -10.74 3.83 -25.84
CA ASN A 507 -10.17 3.69 -24.51
C ASN A 507 -9.92 2.23 -24.07
N ILE A 508 -10.24 1.23 -24.90
CA ILE A 508 -10.09 -0.17 -24.50
C ILE A 508 -8.61 -0.59 -24.38
N GLY A 509 -7.72 -0.07 -25.23
CA GLY A 509 -6.27 -0.30 -25.12
C GLY A 509 -5.72 0.18 -23.77
N GLU A 510 -5.97 1.43 -23.41
CA GLU A 510 -5.57 2.02 -22.11
C GLU A 510 -6.18 1.26 -20.92
N PHE A 511 -7.46 0.86 -21.02
CA PHE A 511 -8.10 0.06 -19.97
C PHE A 511 -7.40 -1.30 -19.78
N LEU A 512 -7.15 -2.04 -20.85
CA LEU A 512 -6.69 -3.42 -20.79
C LEU A 512 -5.17 -3.53 -20.59
N GLY A 513 -4.37 -2.82 -21.39
CA GLY A 513 -2.91 -2.92 -21.36
C GLY A 513 -2.25 -2.12 -20.22
N TYR A 514 -2.76 -0.93 -19.89
CA TYR A 514 -2.18 -0.08 -18.84
C TYR A 514 -2.94 -0.15 -17.52
N PHE A 515 -4.24 0.17 -17.49
CA PHE A 515 -4.99 0.34 -16.25
C PHE A 515 -5.15 -0.99 -15.50
N MET A 516 -5.64 -2.04 -16.16
CA MET A 516 -5.81 -3.37 -15.57
C MET A 516 -4.49 -3.98 -15.12
N ALA A 517 -3.38 -3.73 -15.81
CA ALA A 517 -2.04 -4.23 -15.46
C ALA A 517 -1.40 -3.46 -14.29
N ARG A 518 -1.46 -2.12 -14.30
CA ARG A 518 -0.67 -1.25 -13.41
C ARG A 518 -1.45 -0.69 -12.22
N LYS A 519 -2.78 -0.54 -12.32
CA LYS A 519 -3.61 0.19 -11.35
C LYS A 519 -4.58 -0.71 -10.58
N VAL A 520 -4.97 -1.85 -11.14
CA VAL A 520 -6.02 -2.70 -10.59
C VAL A 520 -5.45 -3.82 -9.72
N ILE A 521 -5.86 -3.85 -8.45
CA ILE A 521 -5.67 -4.99 -7.56
C ILE A 521 -7.01 -5.73 -7.45
N THR A 522 -7.17 -6.83 -8.20
CA THR A 522 -8.39 -7.65 -8.20
C THR A 522 -8.09 -9.16 -8.15
N THR A 523 -9.13 -9.98 -8.16
CA THR A 523 -9.02 -11.44 -8.10
C THR A 523 -8.75 -12.05 -9.48
N ARG A 524 -8.10 -13.23 -9.52
CA ARG A 524 -7.96 -14.04 -10.75
C ARG A 524 -9.30 -14.33 -11.46
N ARG A 525 -10.41 -14.31 -10.73
CA ARG A 525 -11.75 -14.55 -11.29
C ARG A 525 -12.21 -13.38 -12.18
N VAL A 526 -11.87 -12.15 -11.77
CA VAL A 526 -12.16 -10.91 -12.47
C VAL A 526 -11.23 -10.73 -13.65
N LEU A 527 -9.91 -10.95 -13.49
CA LEU A 527 -8.95 -10.94 -14.61
C LEU A 527 -9.38 -11.88 -15.75
N ARG A 528 -9.82 -13.10 -15.43
CA ARG A 528 -10.36 -14.07 -16.40
C ARG A 528 -11.73 -13.70 -16.97
N ALA A 529 -12.46 -12.78 -16.34
CA ALA A 529 -13.74 -12.26 -16.82
C ALA A 529 -13.57 -10.97 -17.65
N THR A 530 -12.46 -10.24 -17.53
CA THR A 530 -12.19 -8.97 -18.21
C THR A 530 -12.37 -9.07 -19.72
N GLY A 531 -11.58 -9.91 -20.39
CA GLY A 531 -11.70 -10.12 -21.84
C GLY A 531 -13.11 -10.55 -22.28
N PRO A 532 -13.70 -11.63 -21.72
CA PRO A 532 -15.06 -12.03 -22.04
C PRO A 532 -16.13 -10.94 -21.82
N ALA A 533 -15.98 -10.09 -20.80
CA ALA A 533 -16.89 -8.99 -20.53
C ALA A 533 -16.73 -7.84 -21.54
N VAL A 534 -15.50 -7.42 -21.86
CA VAL A 534 -15.23 -6.38 -22.89
C VAL A 534 -15.67 -6.86 -24.27
N ARG A 535 -15.37 -8.11 -24.64
CA ARG A 535 -15.84 -8.75 -25.89
C ARG A 535 -17.35 -8.65 -26.04
N ARG A 536 -18.06 -8.97 -24.96
CA ARG A 536 -19.53 -8.98 -24.93
C ARG A 536 -20.12 -7.57 -24.85
N LEU A 537 -19.40 -6.61 -24.27
CA LEU A 537 -19.75 -5.19 -24.30
C LEU A 537 -19.62 -4.63 -25.73
N GLY A 538 -18.49 -4.85 -26.42
CA GLY A 538 -18.30 -4.40 -27.80
C GLY A 538 -19.38 -4.91 -28.75
N GLN A 539 -19.68 -6.22 -28.69
CA GLN A 539 -20.81 -6.82 -29.44
C GLN A 539 -22.17 -6.20 -29.09
N TRP A 540 -22.39 -5.86 -27.81
CA TRP A 540 -23.64 -5.28 -27.34
C TRP A 540 -23.81 -3.80 -27.75
N LEU A 541 -22.70 -3.06 -27.81
CA LEU A 541 -22.64 -1.67 -28.29
C LEU A 541 -22.84 -1.62 -29.82
N ALA A 542 -22.15 -2.46 -30.59
CA ALA A 542 -22.28 -2.51 -32.05
C ALA A 542 -23.65 -3.06 -32.53
N ALA A 543 -24.36 -3.83 -31.69
CA ALA A 543 -25.75 -4.22 -31.94
C ALA A 543 -26.77 -3.08 -31.67
N ARG A 544 -26.30 -1.89 -31.27
CA ARG A 544 -27.10 -0.70 -30.98
C ARG A 544 -26.65 0.47 -31.81
N ASP A 545 -27.52 1.47 -31.92
CA ASP A 545 -27.27 2.68 -32.70
C ASP A 545 -26.38 3.69 -31.95
N TYR A 546 -25.32 3.22 -31.27
CA TYR A 546 -24.33 4.04 -30.55
C TYR A 546 -23.16 4.51 -31.44
N ALA A 547 -23.36 4.58 -32.75
CA ALA A 547 -22.36 4.99 -33.75
C ALA A 547 -21.03 4.17 -33.79
N ILE A 548 -20.95 3.01 -33.12
CA ILE A 548 -19.79 2.12 -33.17
C ILE A 548 -19.54 1.64 -34.60
N THR A 549 -18.33 1.83 -35.11
CA THR A 549 -17.93 1.39 -36.45
C THR A 549 -17.43 -0.07 -36.46
N ALA A 550 -17.25 -0.65 -37.64
CA ALA A 550 -16.67 -1.98 -37.77
C ALA A 550 -15.21 -2.06 -37.26
N PRO A 551 -14.31 -1.09 -37.58
CA PRO A 551 -12.98 -1.01 -36.97
C PRO A 551 -13.00 -0.90 -35.44
N ASP A 552 -13.92 -0.12 -34.86
CA ASP A 552 -14.04 -0.01 -33.39
C ASP A 552 -14.38 -1.36 -32.75
N LEU A 553 -15.32 -2.10 -33.35
CA LEU A 553 -15.68 -3.44 -32.91
C LEU A 553 -14.50 -4.41 -33.09
N GLU A 554 -13.80 -4.38 -34.22
CA GLU A 554 -12.64 -5.23 -34.50
C GLU A 554 -11.55 -5.03 -33.43
N HIS A 555 -11.15 -3.79 -33.18
CA HIS A 555 -10.20 -3.43 -32.12
C HIS A 555 -10.64 -3.89 -30.72
N MET A 556 -11.92 -3.65 -30.35
CA MET A 556 -12.46 -4.12 -29.07
C MET A 556 -12.47 -5.65 -28.95
N LEU A 557 -12.63 -6.39 -30.05
CA LEU A 557 -12.67 -7.85 -30.05
C LEU A 557 -11.26 -8.45 -29.96
N GLU A 558 -10.28 -7.87 -30.65
CA GLU A 558 -8.86 -8.27 -30.61
C GLU A 558 -8.29 -8.09 -29.20
N ALA A 559 -8.33 -6.85 -28.69
CA ALA A 559 -7.82 -6.52 -27.36
C ALA A 559 -8.52 -7.34 -26.25
N ALA A 560 -9.80 -7.69 -26.44
CA ALA A 560 -10.53 -8.54 -25.50
C ALA A 560 -10.13 -10.03 -25.55
N ASP A 561 -9.73 -10.56 -26.70
CA ASP A 561 -9.22 -11.95 -26.82
C ASP A 561 -7.80 -12.07 -26.27
N GLU A 562 -6.96 -11.04 -26.48
CA GLU A 562 -5.65 -10.90 -25.86
C GLU A 562 -5.78 -10.81 -24.34
N ALA A 563 -6.52 -9.84 -23.80
CA ALA A 563 -6.71 -9.68 -22.36
C ALA A 563 -7.38 -10.88 -21.66
N ALA A 564 -8.17 -11.70 -22.38
CA ALA A 564 -8.72 -12.95 -21.84
C ALA A 564 -7.64 -13.99 -21.52
N THR A 565 -6.51 -13.94 -22.22
CA THR A 565 -5.38 -14.85 -22.09
C THR A 565 -4.26 -14.23 -21.25
N ASP A 566 -3.99 -12.94 -21.44
CA ASP A 566 -2.74 -12.32 -21.05
C ASP A 566 -2.81 -11.74 -19.65
N LEU A 567 -3.90 -11.09 -19.25
CA LEU A 567 -4.07 -10.61 -17.86
C LEU A 567 -4.01 -11.75 -16.83
N PRO A 568 -4.62 -12.94 -17.04
CA PRO A 568 -4.42 -14.08 -16.16
C PRO A 568 -2.99 -14.63 -16.18
N ALA A 569 -2.35 -14.67 -17.36
CA ALA A 569 -0.99 -15.21 -17.51
C ALA A 569 0.07 -14.29 -16.88
N ALA A 570 -0.05 -12.96 -17.03
CA ALA A 570 0.78 -11.95 -16.40
C ALA A 570 0.72 -12.03 -14.85
N GLU A 571 -0.47 -12.20 -14.27
CA GLU A 571 -0.62 -12.40 -12.82
C GLU A 571 -0.14 -13.78 -12.34
N GLU A 572 -0.19 -14.82 -13.19
CA GLU A 572 0.38 -16.13 -12.89
C GLU A 572 1.92 -16.11 -12.99
N LEU A 573 2.50 -15.42 -13.98
CA LEU A 573 3.92 -15.13 -14.13
C LEU A 573 4.45 -14.34 -12.92
N ARG A 574 3.81 -13.22 -12.58
CA ARG A 574 4.18 -12.37 -11.45
C ARG A 574 4.22 -13.19 -10.16
N ARG A 575 3.27 -14.11 -9.94
CA ARG A 575 3.28 -15.00 -8.78
C ARG A 575 4.39 -16.04 -8.84
N ALA A 576 4.53 -16.77 -9.94
CA ALA A 576 5.56 -17.79 -10.11
C ALA A 576 6.98 -17.21 -9.90
N TRP A 577 7.21 -15.99 -10.38
CA TRP A 577 8.48 -15.28 -10.16
C TRP A 577 8.66 -14.79 -8.72
N ASN A 578 7.61 -14.26 -8.09
CA ASN A 578 7.67 -13.89 -6.67
C ASN A 578 7.93 -15.12 -5.79
N ASP A 579 7.31 -16.26 -6.08
CA ASP A 579 7.54 -17.53 -5.38
C ASP A 579 8.97 -18.06 -5.62
N LEU A 580 9.51 -17.99 -6.85
CA LEU A 580 10.91 -18.33 -7.14
C LEU A 580 11.88 -17.44 -6.35
N ARG A 581 11.76 -16.11 -6.47
CA ARG A 581 12.58 -15.13 -5.75
C ARG A 581 12.53 -15.34 -4.23
N ASP A 582 11.38 -15.75 -3.70
CA ASP A 582 11.21 -16.02 -2.27
C ASP A 582 11.79 -17.38 -1.84
N THR A 583 12.28 -18.21 -2.77
CA THR A 583 13.04 -19.45 -2.51
C THR A 583 14.52 -19.36 -2.85
N GLU A 584 14.93 -18.44 -3.72
CA GLU A 584 16.33 -18.21 -4.07
C GLU A 584 17.09 -17.44 -2.97
N PRO A 585 18.41 -17.69 -2.79
CA PRO A 585 19.24 -16.87 -1.92
C PRO A 585 19.26 -15.41 -2.40
N GLU A 586 19.21 -14.45 -1.46
CA GLU A 586 19.49 -13.05 -1.81
C GLU A 586 20.92 -12.95 -2.37
N ILE A 587 21.05 -12.36 -3.55
CA ILE A 587 22.33 -12.15 -4.25
C ILE A 587 23.27 -11.37 -3.30
N ASP A 588 24.45 -11.91 -2.96
CA ASP A 588 25.40 -11.13 -2.17
C ASP A 588 25.89 -9.99 -3.05
N GLU A 589 25.52 -8.76 -2.67
CA GLU A 589 25.71 -7.61 -3.54
C GLU A 589 27.20 -7.31 -3.81
N ALA A 590 28.14 -7.95 -3.11
CA ALA A 590 29.58 -7.89 -3.40
C ALA A 590 30.02 -8.70 -4.63
N GLU A 591 29.19 -9.64 -5.10
CA GLU A 591 29.46 -10.54 -6.25
C GLU A 591 28.84 -10.00 -7.56
N VAL A 592 28.17 -8.84 -7.49
CA VAL A 592 27.47 -8.21 -8.62
C VAL A 592 28.43 -7.46 -9.55
N GLU A 593 28.44 -7.86 -10.82
CA GLU A 593 29.24 -7.30 -11.92
C GLU A 593 28.53 -6.13 -12.63
N ASP A 594 27.23 -6.26 -12.89
CA ASP A 594 26.38 -5.31 -13.61
C ASP A 594 24.93 -5.39 -13.09
N THR A 595 24.09 -4.39 -13.37
CA THR A 595 22.68 -4.33 -12.95
C THR A 595 21.77 -3.72 -14.01
N VAL A 596 20.51 -4.14 -14.02
CA VAL A 596 19.40 -3.48 -14.74
C VAL A 596 18.23 -3.27 -13.77
N GLU A 597 17.58 -2.11 -13.87
CA GLU A 597 16.36 -1.73 -13.15
C GLU A 597 15.53 -0.88 -14.12
N ASP A 598 14.76 -1.54 -15.00
CA ASP A 598 14.02 -0.85 -16.07
C ASP A 598 12.82 -1.66 -16.58
N VAL A 599 11.99 -1.05 -17.43
CA VAL A 599 10.99 -1.75 -18.24
C VAL A 599 11.68 -2.31 -19.49
N LEU A 600 11.73 -3.64 -19.60
CA LEU A 600 12.39 -4.35 -20.70
C LEU A 600 11.36 -5.07 -21.58
N PHE A 601 11.59 -5.05 -22.88
CA PHE A 601 10.76 -5.76 -23.86
C PHE A 601 11.20 -7.22 -23.98
N VAL A 602 10.24 -8.16 -23.99
CA VAL A 602 10.52 -9.58 -24.25
C VAL A 602 10.71 -9.79 -25.76
N ARG A 603 11.98 -9.85 -26.18
CA ARG A 603 12.41 -10.06 -27.56
C ARG A 603 12.18 -11.51 -28.02
N ALA A 604 12.51 -12.47 -27.17
CA ALA A 604 12.34 -13.90 -27.44
C ALA A 604 12.21 -14.71 -26.14
N VAL A 605 11.61 -15.90 -26.23
CA VAL A 605 11.46 -16.83 -25.11
C VAL A 605 11.86 -18.23 -25.59
N GLU A 606 12.75 -18.87 -24.84
CA GLU A 606 13.14 -20.27 -25.01
C GLU A 606 12.79 -21.06 -23.74
N PRO A 607 12.68 -22.40 -23.80
CA PRO A 607 12.38 -23.21 -22.61
C PRO A 607 13.46 -23.06 -21.52
N GLY A 608 13.16 -22.28 -20.49
CA GLY A 608 14.06 -21.95 -19.39
C GLY A 608 14.96 -20.71 -19.60
N LEU A 609 14.71 -19.88 -20.62
CA LEU A 609 15.51 -18.67 -20.90
C LEU A 609 14.64 -17.57 -21.51
N ILE A 610 14.75 -16.34 -21.00
CA ILE A 610 14.04 -15.18 -21.54
C ILE A 610 15.05 -14.16 -22.05
N HIS A 611 14.84 -13.70 -23.28
CA HIS A 611 15.66 -12.68 -23.93
C HIS A 611 14.97 -11.33 -23.82
N PHE A 612 15.48 -10.49 -22.93
CA PHE A 612 15.02 -9.11 -22.77
C PHE A 612 15.84 -8.17 -23.65
N ALA A 613 15.22 -7.07 -24.09
CA ALA A 613 15.89 -5.94 -24.72
C ALA A 613 15.46 -4.63 -24.05
N ASP A 614 16.37 -3.65 -23.98
CA ASP A 614 15.99 -2.27 -23.65
C ASP A 614 15.41 -1.55 -24.89
N HIS A 615 14.89 -0.33 -24.70
CA HIS A 615 14.28 0.46 -25.77
C HIS A 615 15.25 0.85 -26.92
N SER A 616 16.56 0.57 -26.82
CA SER A 616 17.50 0.76 -27.92
C SER A 616 17.67 -0.47 -28.82
N GLU A 617 17.15 -1.64 -28.41
CA GLU A 617 17.34 -2.97 -29.03
C GLU A 617 18.80 -3.49 -29.14
N ASP A 618 19.79 -2.63 -28.87
CA ASP A 618 21.23 -2.93 -28.98
C ASP A 618 21.76 -3.76 -27.79
N ARG A 619 21.14 -3.66 -26.60
CA ARG A 619 21.48 -4.47 -25.42
C ARG A 619 20.45 -5.59 -25.24
N VAL A 620 20.91 -6.84 -25.36
CA VAL A 620 20.14 -8.03 -24.99
C VAL A 620 20.58 -8.52 -23.62
N ILE A 621 19.60 -8.85 -22.78
CA ILE A 621 19.78 -9.35 -21.42
C ILE A 621 19.14 -10.75 -21.35
N GLU A 622 19.99 -11.77 -21.28
CA GLU A 622 19.58 -13.19 -21.29
C GLU A 622 19.40 -13.68 -19.86
N ILE A 623 18.16 -14.00 -19.46
CA ILE A 623 17.81 -14.35 -18.08
C ILE A 623 17.37 -15.82 -17.99
N PRO A 624 18.18 -16.72 -17.41
CA PRO A 624 17.78 -18.10 -17.16
C PRO A 624 16.67 -18.16 -16.10
N VAL A 625 15.69 -19.03 -16.33
CA VAL A 625 14.52 -19.20 -15.46
C VAL A 625 14.09 -20.67 -15.39
N PRO A 626 13.35 -21.10 -14.36
CA PRO A 626 12.58 -22.33 -14.43
C PRO A 626 11.66 -22.33 -15.65
N ARG A 627 11.50 -23.50 -16.28
CA ARG A 627 10.63 -23.64 -17.46
C ARG A 627 9.18 -23.22 -17.18
N GLU A 628 8.70 -23.46 -15.96
CA GLU A 628 7.37 -23.04 -15.50
C GLU A 628 7.14 -21.52 -15.59
N ILE A 629 8.22 -20.72 -15.55
CA ILE A 629 8.20 -19.29 -15.76
C ILE A 629 8.26 -18.97 -17.26
N SER A 630 9.22 -19.54 -18.01
CA SER A 630 9.32 -19.26 -19.46
C SER A 630 8.05 -19.63 -20.23
N ASP A 631 7.39 -20.73 -19.85
CA ASP A 631 6.15 -21.20 -20.47
C ASP A 631 4.94 -20.25 -20.20
N LEU A 632 5.09 -19.23 -19.33
CA LEU A 632 4.10 -18.18 -19.05
C LEU A 632 4.41 -16.83 -19.73
N VAL A 633 5.61 -16.63 -20.28
CA VAL A 633 6.04 -15.36 -20.89
C VAL A 633 5.78 -15.36 -22.40
N LYS A 634 5.38 -14.21 -22.94
CA LYS A 634 5.23 -14.02 -24.39
C LYS A 634 6.21 -12.97 -24.93
N THR A 635 6.71 -13.21 -26.15
CA THR A 635 7.29 -12.16 -26.98
C THR A 635 6.27 -11.05 -27.21
N GLY A 636 6.70 -9.79 -27.10
CA GLY A 636 5.81 -8.62 -27.22
C GLY A 636 5.51 -7.92 -25.89
N TRP A 637 5.58 -8.64 -24.77
CA TRP A 637 5.31 -8.05 -23.46
C TRP A 637 6.43 -7.12 -23.00
N GLU A 638 6.06 -6.06 -22.30
CA GLU A 638 6.99 -5.19 -21.58
C GLU A 638 6.93 -5.52 -20.09
N ILE A 639 8.08 -5.72 -19.45
CA ILE A 639 8.15 -6.20 -18.08
C ILE A 639 9.14 -5.34 -17.30
N TYR A 640 8.71 -4.78 -16.17
CA TYR A 640 9.64 -4.15 -15.25
C TYR A 640 10.51 -5.22 -14.57
N VAL A 641 11.83 -5.15 -14.79
CA VAL A 641 12.81 -6.12 -14.30
C VAL A 641 13.90 -5.40 -13.49
N GLU A 642 14.12 -5.87 -12.27
CA GLU A 642 15.39 -5.68 -11.56
C GLU A 642 16.22 -6.96 -11.72
N ALA A 643 17.43 -6.87 -12.27
CA ALA A 643 18.36 -8.01 -12.34
C ALA A 643 19.81 -7.59 -12.12
N ALA A 644 20.63 -8.54 -11.71
CA ALA A 644 22.06 -8.38 -11.50
C ALA A 644 22.84 -9.47 -12.23
N LEU A 645 23.96 -9.10 -12.86
CA LEU A 645 24.93 -10.03 -13.43
C LEU A 645 25.86 -10.51 -12.32
N VAL A 646 25.96 -11.82 -12.11
CA VAL A 646 26.73 -12.47 -11.04
C VAL A 646 27.41 -13.72 -11.60
N ASP A 647 28.73 -13.83 -11.46
CA ASP A 647 29.55 -14.91 -12.04
C ASP A 647 29.31 -15.08 -13.56
N GLY A 648 29.06 -13.97 -14.28
CA GLY A 648 28.70 -13.96 -15.70
C GLY A 648 27.27 -14.40 -16.06
N GLU A 649 26.38 -14.67 -15.08
CA GLU A 649 24.97 -15.01 -15.31
C GLU A 649 24.01 -13.93 -14.78
N TRP A 650 22.99 -13.53 -15.55
CA TRP A 650 21.95 -12.62 -15.05
C TRP A 650 20.99 -13.33 -14.11
N ARG A 651 20.72 -12.73 -12.96
CA ARG A 651 19.77 -13.22 -11.96
C ARG A 651 18.80 -12.11 -11.57
N VAL A 652 17.49 -12.38 -11.63
CA VAL A 652 16.44 -11.39 -11.38
C VAL A 652 16.17 -11.24 -9.88
N SER A 653 16.32 -10.02 -9.37
CA SER A 653 15.96 -9.68 -7.98
C SER A 653 14.48 -9.31 -7.82
N LEU A 654 13.82 -8.85 -8.89
CA LEU A 654 12.39 -8.51 -8.89
C LEU A 654 11.80 -8.46 -10.31
N ILE A 655 10.55 -8.91 -10.44
CA ILE A 655 9.67 -8.51 -11.55
C ILE A 655 8.51 -7.68 -10.99
N GLY A 656 8.25 -6.55 -11.64
CA GLY A 656 7.22 -5.59 -11.28
C GLY A 656 5.93 -5.76 -12.09
N THR A 657 5.54 -4.71 -12.81
CA THR A 657 4.38 -4.74 -13.70
C THR A 657 4.74 -5.41 -15.03
N VAL A 658 3.80 -6.19 -15.57
CA VAL A 658 3.84 -6.79 -16.90
C VAL A 658 2.76 -6.08 -17.71
N TYR A 659 3.15 -5.42 -18.80
CA TYR A 659 2.25 -4.83 -19.79
C TYR A 659 2.11 -5.82 -20.95
N THR A 660 0.88 -5.97 -21.43
CA THR A 660 0.45 -7.05 -22.33
C THR A 660 -0.22 -6.50 -23.56
#